data_AF-A0AA51DTF2-F1
#
_entry.id   AF-A0AA51DTF2-F1
#
_cell.length_a   1.000
_cell.length_b   1.000
_cell.length_c   1.000
_cell.angle_alpha   90.00
_cell.angle_beta   90.00
_cell.angle_gamma   90.00
#
_symmetry.space_group_name_H-M   'P 1'
#
loop_
_entity.id
_entity.type
_entity.pdbx_description
1 polymer ?
#
loop_
_entity_poly.entity_id
_entity_poly.type
_entity_poly.pdbx_seq_one_letter_code
_entity_poly.pdbx_strand_id
1 'polypeptide(L)'
;MKTLENPIKILPMKYPEITSYPHHANLLSILSYNEDKMSWFYNYYFQLAIYKEGDNRLDFNIGYSINQFIKNCPYITHHGLSREFINKKCLSFSDFIIDSVNLGYYVYFVVDKFYIPAYGMNYHVQHDMLVYGYNTEKQTANIADFFKGGKYNYTECSFSEMEEAYFAGNDLDWLDGVILLKENSNGFIFNIDLLKNYITDYLNSYNSNNRTVIINNSLTDDKYAFGLSIYDILEKHIKKTSQGIFDIRPYHVLWDHKKYILLLIKYLFKNGMLKNADYFNKCFTLIEHKALMLRNLMLKYKISGNSLIIDKLINITRNLAQNEEQYLREMLENISDTFCYNTASPNVTIDGSSLFLDYSENWHNNTTAQGVEYSTEVKGSWVHLAFYGSYISYIAAKNKDCGYADIFIDGDICDSVNLFSSEMRNNETVFTINALQPGFHKIKIVCNHKKDEESCGTKITLENLITQCNYEAMWNTYNLSHDRCADLQWFRSNEINMAGIKIKADSYSRKSGFTTEPCSEGGSNICSSFDGNYMVFNSMKLDTEVDNFEARVAVANACHGGKLEVYLDSLSGKPLGTVFVSKTGGWQKWETNSCKLPKTTGTHDIYLKWVANNLNDYGVFNLNWFRFSNTNSLLANKP
;
A
#
# COMPACT_ATOMS: atom_id res chain seq x y z
N MET A 1 -21.23 -25.90 -35.18
CA MET A 1 -20.43 -24.75 -35.64
C MET A 1 -19.35 -24.51 -34.60
N LYS A 2 -18.10 -24.90 -34.87
CA LYS A 2 -16.96 -24.46 -34.04
C LYS A 2 -16.81 -22.96 -34.31
N THR A 3 -17.16 -22.15 -33.32
CA THR A 3 -16.80 -20.71 -33.30
C THR A 3 -15.31 -20.59 -33.53
N LEU A 4 -14.88 -19.59 -34.32
CA LEU A 4 -13.48 -19.25 -34.54
C LEU A 4 -12.76 -19.16 -33.20
N GLU A 5 -12.04 -20.22 -32.82
CA GLU A 5 -11.25 -20.27 -31.59
C GLU A 5 -10.13 -19.24 -31.72
N ASN A 6 -10.00 -18.38 -30.72
CA ASN A 6 -8.91 -17.41 -30.69
C ASN A 6 -7.57 -18.18 -30.71
N PRO A 7 -6.69 -17.94 -31.70
CA PRO A 7 -5.48 -18.74 -31.86
C PRO A 7 -4.52 -18.59 -30.68
N ILE A 8 -4.68 -17.52 -29.89
CA ILE A 8 -3.84 -17.18 -28.74
C ILE A 8 -4.74 -16.83 -27.56
N LYS A 9 -4.50 -17.44 -26.40
CA LYS A 9 -5.14 -17.04 -25.15
C LYS A 9 -4.16 -17.09 -23.99
N ILE A 10 -4.11 -16.02 -23.21
CA ILE A 10 -3.28 -15.91 -22.00
C ILE A 10 -4.17 -15.46 -20.86
N LEU A 11 -4.16 -16.20 -19.76
CA LEU A 11 -4.89 -15.85 -18.55
C LEU A 11 -4.09 -14.84 -17.71
N PRO A 12 -4.77 -13.93 -16.98
CA PRO A 12 -4.09 -12.91 -16.18
C PRO A 12 -3.19 -13.50 -15.09
N MET A 13 -1.98 -12.97 -14.94
CA MET A 13 -1.04 -13.33 -13.88
C MET A 13 -0.14 -12.14 -13.54
N LYS A 14 0.39 -12.12 -12.33
CA LYS A 14 1.42 -11.17 -11.85
C LYS A 14 2.56 -11.96 -11.23
N TYR A 15 3.80 -11.47 -11.29
CA TYR A 15 4.91 -12.11 -10.58
C TYR A 15 4.58 -12.23 -9.08
N PRO A 16 4.73 -13.42 -8.47
CA PRO A 16 4.28 -13.65 -7.10
C PRO A 16 5.20 -13.00 -6.08
N GLU A 17 4.61 -12.58 -4.96
CA GLU A 17 5.30 -11.89 -3.87
C GLU A 17 6.32 -12.77 -3.11
N ILE A 18 6.08 -14.09 -3.08
CA ILE A 18 6.98 -15.09 -2.50
C ILE A 18 7.27 -16.18 -3.53
N THR A 19 8.50 -16.72 -3.51
CA THR A 19 9.02 -17.64 -4.52
C THR A 19 9.77 -18.82 -3.91
N SER A 20 9.34 -19.29 -2.75
CA SER A 20 10.01 -20.40 -2.07
C SER A 20 9.70 -21.78 -2.65
N TYR A 21 8.45 -21.99 -3.08
CA TYR A 21 7.99 -23.24 -3.67
C TYR A 21 6.97 -23.00 -4.80
N PRO A 22 6.86 -23.93 -5.77
CA PRO A 22 5.91 -23.82 -6.89
C PRO A 22 4.47 -23.59 -6.46
N HIS A 23 3.95 -24.35 -5.50
CA HIS A 23 2.56 -24.24 -5.07
C HIS A 23 2.19 -22.88 -4.45
N HIS A 24 3.14 -22.21 -3.79
CA HIS A 24 2.95 -20.83 -3.34
C HIS A 24 3.04 -19.85 -4.50
N ALA A 25 4.11 -19.93 -5.30
CA ALA A 25 4.39 -19.01 -6.39
C ALA A 25 3.29 -19.05 -7.46
N ASN A 26 2.81 -20.23 -7.85
CA ASN A 26 1.76 -20.45 -8.83
C ASN A 26 0.39 -19.94 -8.36
N LEU A 27 0.01 -20.18 -7.11
CA LEU A 27 -1.26 -19.67 -6.60
C LEU A 27 -1.23 -18.15 -6.48
N LEU A 28 -0.15 -17.62 -5.90
CA LEU A 28 -0.03 -16.18 -5.67
C LEU A 28 0.15 -15.41 -6.97
N SER A 29 0.75 -16.00 -8.01
CA SER A 29 0.84 -15.34 -9.30
C SER A 29 -0.52 -15.18 -9.99
N ILE A 30 -1.49 -16.07 -9.69
CA ILE A 30 -2.90 -15.90 -10.07
C ILE A 30 -3.55 -14.80 -9.20
N LEU A 31 -3.47 -14.93 -7.88
CA LEU A 31 -4.17 -14.02 -6.95
C LEU A 31 -3.66 -12.58 -6.99
N SER A 32 -2.34 -12.37 -7.12
CA SER A 32 -1.71 -11.04 -7.08
C SER A 32 -2.08 -10.16 -8.27
N TYR A 33 -2.76 -10.70 -9.30
CA TYR A 33 -3.37 -9.88 -10.35
C TYR A 33 -4.49 -8.98 -9.81
N ASN A 34 -5.20 -9.42 -8.76
CA ASN A 34 -6.23 -8.64 -8.07
C ASN A 34 -5.86 -8.46 -6.59
N GLU A 35 -5.38 -7.26 -6.23
CA GLU A 35 -4.85 -6.98 -4.89
C GLU A 35 -5.86 -7.26 -3.75
N ASP A 36 -7.16 -7.08 -3.98
CA ASP A 36 -8.19 -7.33 -2.96
C ASP A 36 -8.23 -8.80 -2.50
N LYS A 37 -7.82 -9.72 -3.40
CA LYS A 37 -7.78 -11.16 -3.15
C LYS A 37 -6.57 -11.58 -2.31
N MET A 38 -5.60 -10.69 -2.11
CA MET A 38 -4.45 -10.94 -1.24
C MET A 38 -4.81 -10.89 0.25
N SER A 39 -6.01 -10.40 0.62
CA SER A 39 -6.54 -10.45 1.99
C SER A 39 -6.45 -11.85 2.63
N TRP A 40 -6.74 -12.91 1.87
CA TRP A 40 -6.61 -14.29 2.36
C TRP A 40 -5.15 -14.67 2.64
N PHE A 41 -4.24 -14.30 1.75
CA PHE A 41 -2.80 -14.51 1.93
C PHE A 41 -2.33 -13.86 3.24
N TYR A 42 -2.70 -12.60 3.50
CA TYR A 42 -2.35 -11.88 4.73
C TYR A 42 -2.94 -12.47 6.02
N ASN A 43 -4.00 -13.28 5.94
CA ASN A 43 -4.61 -13.84 7.14
C ASN A 43 -4.03 -15.20 7.54
N TYR A 44 -3.48 -15.98 6.58
CA TYR A 44 -3.08 -17.38 6.79
C TYR A 44 -1.58 -17.67 6.64
N TYR A 45 -0.80 -16.80 6.00
CA TYR A 45 0.63 -17.05 5.74
C TYR A 45 1.59 -16.69 6.90
N PHE A 46 1.08 -16.49 8.11
CA PHE A 46 1.91 -16.02 9.23
C PHE A 46 2.70 -17.13 9.93
N GLN A 47 2.17 -18.34 10.03
CA GLN A 47 2.83 -19.39 10.82
C GLN A 47 3.85 -20.16 9.97
N LEU A 48 4.99 -20.51 10.57
CA LEU A 48 6.02 -21.37 9.97
C LEU A 48 6.11 -22.70 10.69
N ALA A 49 6.47 -23.75 9.95
CA ALA A 49 6.74 -25.08 10.49
C ALA A 49 8.01 -25.66 9.87
N ILE A 50 8.91 -26.20 10.70
CA ILE A 50 10.13 -26.88 10.25
C ILE A 50 10.16 -28.31 10.75
N TYR A 51 10.49 -29.24 9.86
CA TYR A 51 10.69 -30.65 10.23
C TYR A 51 11.96 -30.78 11.09
N LYS A 52 11.86 -31.42 12.26
CA LYS A 52 12.93 -31.48 13.27
C LYS A 52 14.09 -32.40 12.89
N GLU A 53 13.85 -33.35 12.00
CA GLU A 53 14.81 -34.39 11.59
C GLU A 53 14.99 -34.39 10.07
N GLY A 54 16.06 -35.01 9.56
CA GLY A 54 16.25 -35.14 8.11
C GLY A 54 16.55 -33.83 7.37
N ASP A 55 15.74 -33.51 6.36
CA ASP A 55 15.99 -32.43 5.39
C ASP A 55 15.75 -31.01 5.94
N ASN A 56 15.23 -30.90 7.17
CA ASN A 56 14.85 -29.64 7.82
C ASN A 56 13.97 -28.76 6.93
N ARG A 57 13.05 -29.37 6.17
CA ARG A 57 12.10 -28.63 5.34
C ARG A 57 11.32 -27.63 6.20
N LEU A 58 11.54 -26.35 5.92
CA LEU A 58 10.76 -25.22 6.44
C LEU A 58 9.70 -24.84 5.40
N ASP A 59 8.49 -24.58 5.85
CA ASP A 59 7.38 -24.15 5.00
C ASP A 59 6.38 -23.28 5.78
N PHE A 60 5.45 -22.64 5.07
CA PHE A 60 4.31 -21.95 5.66
C PHE A 60 3.25 -22.96 6.16
N ASN A 61 2.73 -22.75 7.37
CA ASN A 61 1.80 -23.69 8.01
C ASN A 61 0.33 -23.46 7.60
N ILE A 62 0.02 -23.78 6.34
CA ILE A 62 -1.30 -23.55 5.71
C ILE A 62 -1.91 -24.86 5.16
N GLY A 63 -1.14 -25.95 5.25
CA GLY A 63 -1.49 -27.29 4.80
C GLY A 63 -0.24 -28.15 4.63
N TYR A 64 -0.37 -29.48 4.67
CA TYR A 64 0.77 -30.40 4.45
C TYR A 64 1.03 -30.66 2.97
N SER A 65 -0.03 -30.59 2.15
CA SER A 65 0.03 -30.91 0.72
C SER A 65 -0.45 -29.76 -0.15
N ILE A 66 0.03 -29.74 -1.40
CA ILE A 66 -0.36 -28.78 -2.44
C ILE A 66 -1.89 -28.77 -2.61
N ASN A 67 -2.51 -29.95 -2.56
CA ASN A 67 -3.95 -30.13 -2.65
C ASN A 67 -4.71 -29.44 -1.49
N GLN A 68 -4.22 -29.55 -0.25
CA GLN A 68 -4.83 -28.83 0.88
C GLN A 68 -4.65 -27.32 0.74
N PHE A 69 -3.46 -26.90 0.30
CA PHE A 69 -3.14 -25.50 0.12
C PHE A 69 -4.08 -24.81 -0.89
N ILE A 70 -4.31 -25.42 -2.05
CA ILE A 70 -5.27 -24.95 -3.06
C ILE A 70 -6.71 -24.96 -2.51
N LYS A 71 -7.12 -26.03 -1.82
CA LYS A 71 -8.46 -26.18 -1.24
C LYS A 71 -8.81 -25.11 -0.22
N ASN A 72 -7.82 -24.63 0.52
CA ASN A 72 -8.00 -23.64 1.57
C ASN A 72 -8.11 -22.20 1.04
N CYS A 73 -7.87 -21.98 -0.27
CA CYS A 73 -8.00 -20.66 -0.89
C CYS A 73 -9.46 -20.39 -1.32
N PRO A 74 -10.17 -19.41 -0.73
CA PRO A 74 -11.58 -19.16 -1.03
C PRO A 74 -11.80 -18.58 -2.44
N TYR A 75 -10.78 -17.90 -2.97
CA TYR A 75 -10.81 -17.19 -4.25
C TYR A 75 -10.59 -18.07 -5.48
N ILE A 76 -10.25 -19.34 -5.27
CA ILE A 76 -9.99 -20.29 -6.36
C ILE A 76 -11.00 -21.44 -6.32
N THR A 77 -11.72 -21.59 -7.42
CA THR A 77 -12.42 -22.83 -7.74
C THR A 77 -11.41 -23.82 -8.29
N HIS A 78 -11.44 -25.06 -7.79
CA HIS A 78 -10.53 -26.10 -8.22
C HIS A 78 -11.27 -27.40 -8.58
N HIS A 79 -10.76 -28.12 -9.57
CA HIS A 79 -11.25 -29.43 -9.97
C HIS A 79 -10.07 -30.37 -10.23
N GLY A 80 -10.02 -31.50 -9.51
CA GLY A 80 -9.05 -32.56 -9.77
C GLY A 80 -9.61 -33.57 -10.79
N LEU A 81 -8.83 -33.88 -11.82
CA LEU A 81 -9.15 -34.87 -12.85
C LEU A 81 -8.01 -35.89 -12.93
N SER A 82 -8.34 -37.18 -12.88
CA SER A 82 -7.32 -38.21 -13.05
C SER A 82 -6.77 -38.20 -14.48
N ARG A 83 -5.49 -38.56 -14.63
CA ARG A 83 -4.86 -38.71 -15.94
C ARG A 83 -5.59 -39.74 -16.80
N GLU A 84 -6.04 -40.84 -16.19
CA GLU A 84 -6.84 -41.86 -16.87
C GLU A 84 -8.10 -41.28 -17.51
N PHE A 85 -8.82 -40.41 -16.79
CA PHE A 85 -10.03 -39.79 -17.31
C PHE A 85 -9.72 -38.88 -18.51
N ILE A 86 -8.69 -38.03 -18.38
CA ILE A 86 -8.26 -37.12 -19.45
C ILE A 86 -7.84 -37.92 -20.69
N ASN A 87 -6.96 -38.91 -20.51
CA ASN A 87 -6.44 -39.73 -21.61
C ASN A 87 -7.52 -40.54 -22.33
N LYS A 88 -8.62 -40.88 -21.65
CA LYS A 88 -9.75 -41.61 -22.26
C LYS A 88 -10.77 -40.71 -22.96
N LYS A 89 -10.84 -39.43 -22.61
CA LYS A 89 -11.93 -38.52 -23.04
C LYS A 89 -11.46 -37.40 -23.95
N CYS A 90 -10.22 -36.98 -23.83
CA CYS A 90 -9.62 -35.93 -24.63
C CYS A 90 -8.86 -36.55 -25.81
N LEU A 91 -8.84 -35.84 -26.94
CA LEU A 91 -8.13 -36.27 -28.15
C LEU A 91 -6.61 -36.27 -27.93
N SER A 92 -6.11 -35.24 -27.27
CA SER A 92 -4.73 -35.07 -26.85
C SER A 92 -4.69 -34.27 -25.54
N PHE A 93 -3.54 -34.25 -24.87
CA PHE A 93 -3.39 -33.43 -23.67
C PHE A 93 -3.31 -31.93 -24.02
N SER A 94 -2.76 -31.60 -25.18
CA SER A 94 -2.73 -30.23 -25.70
C SER A 94 -4.13 -29.69 -25.96
N ASP A 95 -5.02 -30.49 -26.53
CA ASP A 95 -6.44 -30.13 -26.73
C ASP A 95 -7.14 -29.89 -25.38
N PHE A 96 -6.88 -30.75 -24.39
CA PHE A 96 -7.41 -30.56 -23.04
C PHE A 96 -6.99 -29.22 -22.43
N ILE A 97 -5.73 -28.79 -22.64
CA ILE A 97 -5.23 -27.50 -22.19
C ILE A 97 -5.92 -26.34 -22.91
N ILE A 98 -6.05 -26.42 -24.24
CA ILE A 98 -6.72 -25.39 -25.04
C ILE A 98 -8.16 -25.21 -24.56
N ASP A 99 -8.91 -26.30 -24.42
CA ASP A 99 -10.29 -26.27 -23.93
C ASP A 99 -10.38 -25.69 -22.51
N SER A 100 -9.49 -26.11 -21.61
CA SER A 100 -9.45 -25.64 -20.22
C SER A 100 -9.16 -24.15 -20.14
N VAL A 101 -8.13 -23.66 -20.85
CA VAL A 101 -7.75 -22.25 -20.89
C VAL A 101 -8.86 -21.42 -21.56
N ASN A 102 -9.53 -21.95 -22.58
CA ASN A 102 -10.70 -21.31 -23.20
C ASN A 102 -11.87 -21.13 -22.23
N LEU A 103 -12.06 -22.06 -21.30
CA LEU A 103 -13.01 -21.95 -20.20
C LEU A 103 -12.51 -21.07 -19.03
N GLY A 104 -11.28 -20.58 -19.10
CA GLY A 104 -10.68 -19.70 -18.09
C GLY A 104 -10.01 -20.47 -16.94
N TYR A 105 -9.66 -21.74 -17.14
CA TYR A 105 -8.92 -22.53 -16.16
C TYR A 105 -7.41 -22.48 -16.44
N TYR A 106 -6.64 -22.26 -15.39
CA TYR A 106 -5.22 -22.61 -15.34
C TYR A 106 -5.10 -24.13 -15.13
N VAL A 107 -4.07 -24.75 -15.69
CA VAL A 107 -3.88 -26.21 -15.63
C VAL A 107 -2.62 -26.52 -14.85
N TYR A 108 -2.75 -27.22 -13.72
CA TYR A 108 -1.64 -27.50 -12.80
C TYR A 108 -1.45 -29.00 -12.62
N PHE A 109 -0.26 -29.51 -12.93
CA PHE A 109 -0.01 -30.96 -13.01
C PHE A 109 1.48 -31.28 -12.88
N VAL A 110 1.79 -32.56 -12.65
CA VAL A 110 3.17 -33.07 -12.60
C VAL A 110 3.68 -33.39 -14.01
N VAL A 111 4.91 -32.98 -14.29
CA VAL A 111 5.68 -33.24 -15.51
C VAL A 111 7.03 -33.87 -15.16
N ASP A 112 7.65 -34.56 -16.12
CA ASP A 112 9.07 -34.87 -16.06
C ASP A 112 9.89 -33.73 -16.69
N LYS A 113 10.75 -33.08 -15.90
CA LYS A 113 11.56 -31.93 -16.33
C LYS A 113 12.51 -32.24 -17.47
N PHE A 114 12.89 -33.51 -17.67
CA PHE A 114 13.80 -33.92 -18.74
C PHE A 114 13.29 -33.49 -20.13
N TYR A 115 11.97 -33.55 -20.33
CA TYR A 115 11.33 -33.29 -21.63
C TYR A 115 11.03 -31.81 -21.88
N ILE A 116 11.25 -30.93 -20.90
CA ILE A 116 11.02 -29.48 -21.05
C ILE A 116 12.37 -28.76 -21.00
N PRO A 117 12.93 -28.35 -22.16
CA PRO A 117 14.28 -27.77 -22.24
C PRO A 117 14.50 -26.53 -21.38
N ALA A 118 13.43 -25.78 -21.05
CA ALA A 118 13.49 -24.62 -20.17
C ALA A 118 14.06 -24.94 -18.77
N TYR A 119 13.90 -26.17 -18.27
CA TYR A 119 14.53 -26.57 -17.01
C TYR A 119 16.04 -26.82 -17.15
N GLY A 120 16.53 -27.14 -18.36
CA GLY A 120 17.93 -27.43 -18.62
C GLY A 120 18.43 -28.70 -17.94
N MET A 121 17.57 -29.70 -17.78
CA MET A 121 17.86 -30.97 -17.10
C MET A 121 18.31 -32.03 -18.09
N ASN A 122 19.30 -32.84 -17.70
CA ASN A 122 19.79 -33.97 -18.49
C ASN A 122 19.52 -35.34 -17.83
N TYR A 123 18.60 -35.37 -16.87
CA TYR A 123 18.12 -36.57 -16.20
C TYR A 123 16.63 -36.43 -15.85
N HIS A 124 15.94 -37.57 -15.74
CA HIS A 124 14.52 -37.65 -15.41
C HIS A 124 14.26 -37.22 -13.97
N VAL A 125 13.35 -36.27 -13.79
CA VAL A 125 12.89 -35.84 -12.46
C VAL A 125 11.51 -35.20 -12.56
N GLN A 126 10.59 -35.68 -11.71
CA GLN A 126 9.23 -35.18 -11.67
C GLN A 126 9.15 -33.82 -10.96
N HIS A 127 8.20 -33.00 -11.40
CA HIS A 127 7.90 -31.70 -10.81
C HIS A 127 6.54 -31.18 -11.23
N ASP A 128 5.90 -30.39 -10.38
CA ASP A 128 4.64 -29.73 -10.68
C ASP A 128 4.86 -28.41 -11.46
N MET A 129 4.00 -28.12 -12.44
CA MET A 129 4.12 -26.96 -13.32
C MET A 129 2.74 -26.41 -13.67
N LEU A 130 2.62 -25.08 -13.78
CA LEU A 130 1.38 -24.39 -14.14
C LEU A 130 1.38 -23.98 -15.62
N VAL A 131 0.26 -24.22 -16.30
CA VAL A 131 -0.04 -23.68 -17.63
C VAL A 131 -1.12 -22.61 -17.52
N TYR A 132 -0.89 -21.47 -18.16
CA TYR A 132 -1.77 -20.30 -18.08
C TYR A 132 -2.17 -19.72 -19.45
N GLY A 133 -1.68 -20.29 -20.54
CA GLY A 133 -1.99 -19.82 -21.88
C GLY A 133 -1.54 -20.78 -22.97
N TYR A 134 -1.91 -20.46 -24.20
CA TYR A 134 -1.49 -21.20 -25.39
C TYR A 134 -1.39 -20.29 -26.62
N ASN A 135 -0.66 -20.77 -27.63
CA ASN A 135 -0.60 -20.26 -28.98
C ASN A 135 -0.68 -21.43 -29.98
N THR A 136 -1.83 -21.59 -30.64
CA THR A 136 -2.07 -22.66 -31.62
C THR A 136 -1.31 -22.46 -32.93
N GLU A 137 -0.98 -21.23 -33.32
CA GLU A 137 -0.18 -20.98 -34.54
C GLU A 137 1.27 -21.43 -34.33
N LYS A 138 1.82 -21.21 -33.14
CA LYS A 138 3.16 -21.67 -32.75
C LYS A 138 3.20 -23.11 -32.23
N GLN A 139 2.04 -23.70 -31.94
CA GLN A 139 1.91 -24.98 -31.25
C GLN A 139 2.64 -24.98 -29.89
N THR A 140 2.45 -23.91 -29.11
CA THR A 140 3.08 -23.72 -27.79
C THR A 140 2.07 -23.45 -26.69
N ALA A 141 2.45 -23.78 -25.47
CA ALA A 141 1.76 -23.42 -24.24
C ALA A 141 2.62 -22.48 -23.39
N ASN A 142 1.98 -21.51 -22.73
CA ASN A 142 2.62 -20.62 -21.77
C ASN A 142 2.66 -21.30 -20.39
N ILE A 143 3.87 -21.43 -19.84
CA ILE A 143 4.16 -22.17 -18.61
C ILE A 143 4.83 -21.29 -17.56
N ALA A 144 4.56 -21.57 -16.28
CA ALA A 144 5.13 -20.87 -15.14
C ALA A 144 5.68 -21.86 -14.10
N ASP A 145 6.98 -21.75 -13.79
CA ASP A 145 7.66 -22.55 -12.77
C ASP A 145 9.09 -22.04 -12.48
N PHE A 146 9.82 -22.75 -11.62
CA PHE A 146 11.25 -22.61 -11.35
C PHE A 146 12.08 -23.32 -12.42
N PHE A 147 12.38 -22.59 -13.49
CA PHE A 147 13.20 -23.05 -14.62
C PHE A 147 14.71 -22.97 -14.31
N LYS A 148 15.55 -23.10 -15.35
CA LYS A 148 17.01 -23.05 -15.24
C LYS A 148 17.49 -21.85 -14.41
N GLY A 149 18.33 -22.12 -13.41
CA GLY A 149 18.83 -21.11 -12.47
C GLY A 149 18.03 -20.99 -11.18
N GLY A 150 16.93 -21.75 -11.01
CA GLY A 150 16.20 -21.87 -9.76
C GLY A 150 15.42 -20.61 -9.38
N LYS A 151 15.00 -19.80 -10.36
CA LYS A 151 14.14 -18.64 -10.18
C LYS A 151 12.79 -18.92 -10.81
N TYR A 152 11.71 -18.50 -10.13
CA TYR A 152 10.38 -18.51 -10.71
C TYR A 152 10.35 -17.62 -11.95
N ASN A 153 9.80 -18.12 -13.05
CA ASN A 153 9.74 -17.37 -14.29
C ASN A 153 8.59 -17.86 -15.18
N TYR A 154 8.31 -17.11 -16.24
CA TYR A 154 7.34 -17.41 -17.27
C TYR A 154 8.07 -17.71 -18.59
N THR A 155 7.62 -18.72 -19.32
CA THR A 155 8.17 -19.05 -20.65
C THR A 155 7.12 -19.80 -21.47
N GLU A 156 7.51 -20.24 -22.67
CA GLU A 156 6.74 -21.14 -23.52
C GLU A 156 7.44 -22.51 -23.62
N CYS A 157 6.66 -23.58 -23.81
CA CYS A 157 7.13 -24.85 -24.36
C CYS A 157 6.20 -25.30 -25.49
N SER A 158 6.70 -26.14 -26.40
CA SER A 158 5.89 -26.71 -27.46
C SER A 158 4.90 -27.75 -26.90
N PHE A 159 3.80 -27.94 -27.62
CA PHE A 159 2.82 -28.99 -27.30
C PHE A 159 3.46 -30.38 -27.28
N SER A 160 4.38 -30.68 -28.20
CA SER A 160 5.11 -31.96 -28.20
C SER A 160 5.93 -32.18 -26.92
N GLU A 161 6.73 -31.18 -26.52
CA GLU A 161 7.53 -31.25 -25.28
C GLU A 161 6.62 -31.45 -24.06
N MET A 162 5.49 -30.75 -24.03
CA MET A 162 4.52 -30.84 -22.94
C MET A 162 3.85 -32.21 -22.84
N GLU A 163 3.46 -32.81 -23.97
CA GLU A 163 2.83 -34.14 -23.96
C GLU A 163 3.80 -35.22 -23.49
N GLU A 164 5.03 -35.22 -24.00
CA GLU A 164 6.08 -36.14 -23.54
C GLU A 164 6.32 -36.00 -22.03
N ALA A 165 6.45 -34.76 -21.56
CA ALA A 165 6.64 -34.47 -20.14
C ALA A 165 5.45 -34.88 -19.27
N TYR A 166 4.23 -34.70 -19.76
CA TYR A 166 2.99 -35.10 -19.09
C TYR A 166 2.91 -36.62 -18.93
N PHE A 167 3.12 -37.39 -20.00
CA PHE A 167 3.02 -38.85 -19.93
C PHE A 167 4.14 -39.46 -19.08
N ALA A 168 5.37 -38.92 -19.15
CA ALA A 168 6.48 -39.36 -18.31
C ALA A 168 6.32 -38.97 -16.82
N GLY A 169 5.56 -37.92 -16.52
CA GLY A 169 5.27 -37.48 -15.15
C GLY A 169 4.39 -38.44 -14.33
N ASN A 170 3.78 -39.46 -14.96
CA ASN A 170 2.83 -40.37 -14.32
C ASN A 170 3.47 -41.31 -13.26
N ASP A 171 4.77 -41.57 -13.36
CA ASP A 171 5.45 -42.53 -12.46
C ASP A 171 5.53 -42.04 -11.01
N LEU A 172 5.47 -40.72 -10.78
CA LEU A 172 5.49 -40.10 -9.45
C LEU A 172 4.62 -38.84 -9.44
N ASP A 173 3.30 -39.03 -9.40
CA ASP A 173 2.33 -37.93 -9.37
C ASP A 173 1.75 -37.70 -7.96
N TRP A 174 2.27 -36.68 -7.26
CA TRP A 174 1.77 -36.28 -5.94
C TRP A 174 0.52 -35.38 -5.97
N LEU A 175 0.07 -34.96 -7.15
CA LEU A 175 -1.16 -34.19 -7.31
C LEU A 175 -2.38 -35.10 -7.50
N ASP A 176 -2.17 -36.39 -7.78
CA ASP A 176 -3.20 -37.38 -8.12
C ASP A 176 -3.95 -37.00 -9.42
N GLY A 177 -3.19 -36.46 -10.40
CA GLY A 177 -3.68 -36.08 -11.72
C GLY A 177 -3.45 -34.61 -12.07
N VAL A 178 -4.48 -34.00 -12.66
CA VAL A 178 -4.45 -32.61 -13.13
C VAL A 178 -5.45 -31.79 -12.34
N ILE A 179 -4.99 -30.66 -11.81
CA ILE A 179 -5.81 -29.71 -11.07
C ILE A 179 -6.11 -28.52 -11.98
N LEU A 180 -7.37 -28.33 -12.29
CA LEU A 180 -7.85 -27.11 -12.93
C LEU A 180 -8.11 -26.05 -11.86
N LEU A 181 -7.58 -24.85 -12.06
CA LEU A 181 -7.74 -23.71 -11.15
C LEU A 181 -8.46 -22.59 -11.88
N LYS A 182 -9.42 -21.93 -11.25
CA LYS A 182 -10.08 -20.76 -11.81
C LYS A 182 -10.44 -19.77 -10.73
N GLU A 183 -10.13 -18.50 -10.97
CA GLU A 183 -10.53 -17.42 -10.10
C GLU A 183 -12.07 -17.34 -10.02
N ASN A 184 -12.59 -17.24 -8.81
CA ASN A 184 -14.03 -17.09 -8.55
C ASN A 184 -14.33 -15.73 -7.90
N SER A 185 -15.63 -15.44 -7.73
CA SER A 185 -16.12 -14.20 -7.12
C SER A 185 -16.45 -14.34 -5.64
N ASN A 186 -16.00 -15.41 -4.96
CA ASN A 186 -16.24 -15.57 -3.54
C ASN A 186 -15.55 -14.44 -2.78
N GLY A 187 -16.19 -13.94 -1.72
CA GLY A 187 -15.57 -13.00 -0.81
C GLY A 187 -14.74 -13.71 0.26
N PHE A 188 -13.72 -13.03 0.77
CA PHE A 188 -13.04 -13.39 2.00
C PHE A 188 -13.03 -12.17 2.92
N ILE A 189 -13.44 -12.36 4.18
CA ILE A 189 -13.40 -11.31 5.20
C ILE A 189 -12.14 -11.53 6.01
N PHE A 190 -11.26 -10.53 6.01
CA PHE A 190 -10.05 -10.54 6.82
C PHE A 190 -10.42 -10.57 8.32
N ASN A 191 -9.85 -11.52 9.04
CA ASN A 191 -10.09 -11.72 10.47
C ASN A 191 -8.86 -11.32 11.28
N ILE A 192 -8.97 -10.17 11.96
CA ILE A 192 -7.90 -9.59 12.76
C ILE A 192 -7.58 -10.41 14.01
N ASP A 193 -8.58 -11.02 14.66
CA ASP A 193 -8.36 -11.86 15.83
C ASP A 193 -7.64 -13.15 15.46
N LEU A 194 -7.97 -13.71 14.30
CA LEU A 194 -7.25 -14.86 13.74
C LEU A 194 -5.79 -14.52 13.48
N LEU A 195 -5.50 -13.34 12.90
CA LEU A 195 -4.12 -12.88 12.74
C LEU A 195 -3.41 -12.76 14.10
N LYS A 196 -4.04 -12.10 15.08
CA LYS A 196 -3.47 -11.96 16.44
C LYS A 196 -3.19 -13.33 17.07
N ASN A 197 -4.05 -14.31 16.86
CA ASN A 197 -3.84 -15.68 17.31
C ASN A 197 -2.63 -16.32 16.63
N TYR A 198 -2.47 -16.18 15.31
CA TYR A 198 -1.29 -16.70 14.61
C TYR A 198 0.01 -16.03 15.05
N ILE A 199 0.03 -14.71 15.27
CA ILE A 199 1.19 -13.99 15.83
C ILE A 199 1.51 -14.52 17.23
N THR A 200 0.48 -14.68 18.06
CA THR A 200 0.60 -15.22 19.43
C THR A 200 1.17 -16.64 19.41
N ASP A 201 0.67 -17.50 18.54
CA ASP A 201 1.15 -18.87 18.39
C ASP A 201 2.60 -18.90 17.87
N TYR A 202 2.95 -18.04 16.91
CA TYR A 202 4.33 -17.91 16.42
C TYR A 202 5.28 -17.50 17.56
N LEU A 203 4.91 -16.48 18.35
CA LEU A 203 5.69 -16.01 19.50
C LEU A 203 5.88 -17.09 20.57
N ASN A 204 4.85 -17.89 20.83
CA ASN A 204 4.89 -18.94 21.85
C ASN A 204 5.30 -20.31 21.31
N SER A 205 5.65 -20.40 20.02
CA SER A 205 5.99 -21.66 19.34
C SER A 205 4.88 -22.72 19.41
N TYR A 206 3.62 -22.30 19.44
CA TYR A 206 2.46 -23.18 19.43
C TYR A 206 2.12 -23.63 18.01
N ASN A 207 1.67 -24.86 17.91
CA ASN A 207 1.13 -25.39 16.66
C ASN A 207 -0.28 -24.86 16.43
N SER A 208 -0.39 -23.92 15.50
CA SER A 208 -1.67 -23.30 15.16
C SER A 208 -2.70 -24.28 14.59
N ASN A 209 -2.29 -25.46 14.10
CA ASN A 209 -3.22 -26.48 13.61
C ASN A 209 -4.08 -27.05 14.74
N ASN A 210 -3.61 -27.01 16.00
CA ASN A 210 -4.39 -27.47 17.16
C ASN A 210 -5.64 -26.60 17.40
N ARG A 211 -5.71 -25.40 16.82
CA ARG A 211 -6.88 -24.50 16.88
C ARG A 211 -7.88 -24.73 15.74
N THR A 212 -7.47 -25.43 14.69
CA THR A 212 -8.27 -25.63 13.48
C THR A 212 -8.57 -27.12 13.31
N VAL A 213 -9.80 -27.54 13.63
CA VAL A 213 -10.25 -28.95 13.63
C VAL A 213 -10.04 -29.67 12.28
N ILE A 214 -9.84 -28.92 11.18
CA ILE A 214 -9.87 -29.43 9.80
C ILE A 214 -8.48 -29.42 9.13
N ILE A 215 -7.51 -28.64 9.64
CA ILE A 215 -6.20 -28.52 9.00
C ILE A 215 -5.23 -29.50 9.67
N ASN A 216 -5.14 -30.69 9.09
CA ASN A 216 -3.87 -31.42 8.95
C ASN A 216 -3.30 -32.15 10.19
N ASN A 217 -3.67 -33.44 10.34
CA ASN A 217 -3.05 -34.38 11.30
C ASN A 217 -1.58 -34.73 11.00
N SER A 218 -0.95 -34.20 9.95
CA SER A 218 0.42 -34.57 9.54
C SER A 218 1.50 -33.63 10.09
N LEU A 219 1.15 -32.41 10.51
CA LEU A 219 2.08 -31.44 11.12
C LEU A 219 1.96 -31.48 12.65
N THR A 220 2.57 -32.48 13.26
CA THR A 220 2.46 -32.77 14.70
C THR A 220 3.65 -32.24 15.49
N ASP A 221 3.42 -31.95 16.79
CA ASP A 221 4.42 -31.34 17.68
C ASP A 221 5.65 -32.23 17.94
N ASP A 222 5.55 -33.56 17.78
CA ASP A 222 6.69 -34.46 17.89
C ASP A 222 7.65 -34.31 16.70
N LYS A 223 7.11 -34.09 15.50
CA LYS A 223 7.85 -34.03 14.23
C LYS A 223 8.28 -32.63 13.82
N TYR A 224 7.51 -31.61 14.20
CA TYR A 224 7.69 -30.25 13.72
C TYR A 224 7.97 -29.29 14.88
N ALA A 225 8.77 -28.26 14.59
CA ALA A 225 8.89 -27.07 15.40
C ALA A 225 8.14 -25.92 14.71
N PHE A 226 7.53 -25.04 15.50
CA PHE A 226 6.66 -23.96 15.02
C PHE A 226 7.11 -22.62 15.58
N GLY A 227 6.76 -21.53 14.90
CA GLY A 227 7.00 -20.18 15.40
C GLY A 227 8.47 -19.89 15.68
N LEU A 228 8.79 -19.20 16.79
CA LEU A 228 10.17 -18.85 17.14
C LEU A 228 11.09 -20.06 17.37
N SER A 229 10.56 -21.22 17.77
CA SER A 229 11.38 -22.43 17.96
C SER A 229 12.01 -22.96 16.67
N ILE A 230 11.58 -22.51 15.49
CA ILE A 230 12.25 -22.88 14.23
C ILE A 230 13.70 -22.40 14.20
N TYR A 231 14.03 -21.29 14.86
CA TYR A 231 15.38 -20.73 14.87
C TYR A 231 16.39 -21.67 15.56
N ASP A 232 15.95 -22.43 16.56
CA ASP A 232 16.78 -23.44 17.22
C ASP A 232 17.13 -24.59 16.25
N ILE A 233 16.17 -24.98 15.41
CA ILE A 233 16.38 -26.02 14.39
C ILE A 233 17.30 -25.50 13.29
N LEU A 234 17.10 -24.26 12.83
CA LEU A 234 17.98 -23.62 11.86
C LEU A 234 19.41 -23.47 12.38
N GLU A 235 19.61 -23.10 13.64
CA GLU A 235 20.93 -23.03 14.26
C GLU A 235 21.59 -24.42 14.32
N LYS A 236 20.84 -25.46 14.73
CA LYS A 236 21.33 -26.85 14.72
C LYS A 236 21.71 -27.28 13.31
N HIS A 237 20.90 -26.93 12.31
CA HIS A 237 21.18 -27.22 10.91
C HIS A 237 22.48 -26.53 10.46
N ILE A 238 22.65 -25.23 10.73
CA ILE A 238 23.88 -24.47 10.43
C ILE A 238 25.10 -25.18 11.02
N LYS A 239 25.06 -25.58 12.30
CA LYS A 239 26.19 -26.28 12.94
C LYS A 239 26.53 -27.62 12.25
N LYS A 240 25.52 -28.38 11.83
CA LYS A 240 25.68 -29.65 11.11
C LYS A 240 26.17 -29.48 9.67
N THR A 241 25.95 -28.33 9.03
CA THR A 241 26.39 -28.10 7.64
C THR A 241 27.90 -28.22 7.42
N SER A 242 28.70 -28.14 8.49
CA SER A 242 30.14 -28.46 8.46
C SER A 242 30.46 -29.89 8.01
N GLN A 243 29.45 -30.76 7.92
CA GLN A 243 29.60 -32.19 7.70
C GLN A 243 29.05 -32.68 6.35
N GLY A 244 28.58 -31.82 5.44
CA GLY A 244 28.11 -32.28 4.12
C GLY A 244 27.22 -31.35 3.31
N ILE A 245 26.47 -31.94 2.38
CA ILE A 245 25.51 -31.25 1.49
C ILE A 245 24.30 -30.80 2.31
N PHE A 246 23.85 -29.57 2.10
CA PHE A 246 22.67 -29.02 2.75
C PHE A 246 21.73 -28.29 1.78
N ASP A 247 20.47 -28.20 2.19
CA ASP A 247 19.41 -27.50 1.47
C ASP A 247 19.39 -26.01 1.83
N ILE A 248 19.28 -25.17 0.81
CA ILE A 248 19.21 -23.71 0.96
C ILE A 248 17.76 -23.21 1.15
N ARG A 249 16.77 -24.01 0.74
CA ARG A 249 15.35 -23.61 0.74
C ARG A 249 14.85 -23.13 2.10
N PRO A 250 15.23 -23.71 3.26
CA PRO A 250 14.77 -23.20 4.55
C PRO A 250 15.15 -21.73 4.80
N TYR A 251 16.32 -21.30 4.35
CA TYR A 251 16.75 -19.91 4.51
C TYR A 251 16.08 -18.97 3.51
N HIS A 252 15.66 -19.49 2.35
CA HIS A 252 14.86 -18.74 1.39
C HIS A 252 13.41 -18.56 1.87
N VAL A 253 12.80 -19.61 2.43
CA VAL A 253 11.47 -19.55 3.07
C VAL A 253 11.48 -18.58 4.25
N LEU A 254 12.52 -18.60 5.08
CA LEU A 254 12.65 -17.65 6.18
C LEU A 254 12.67 -16.20 5.66
N TRP A 255 13.39 -15.94 4.57
CA TRP A 255 13.44 -14.62 3.94
C TRP A 255 12.09 -14.21 3.33
N ASP A 256 11.44 -15.10 2.58
CA ASP A 256 10.10 -14.89 2.02
C ASP A 256 9.06 -14.64 3.13
N HIS A 257 9.20 -15.26 4.29
CA HIS A 257 8.35 -14.98 5.45
C HIS A 257 8.56 -13.55 5.98
N LYS A 258 9.79 -13.03 5.97
CA LYS A 258 10.03 -11.63 6.42
C LYS A 258 9.49 -10.63 5.41
N LYS A 259 9.58 -10.95 4.12
CA LYS A 259 8.88 -10.20 3.06
C LYS A 259 7.37 -10.22 3.25
N TYR A 260 6.81 -11.39 3.55
CA TYR A 260 5.39 -11.52 3.88
C TYR A 260 5.00 -10.60 5.04
N ILE A 261 5.77 -10.56 6.14
CA ILE A 261 5.46 -9.66 7.27
C ILE A 261 5.45 -8.19 6.82
N LEU A 262 6.38 -7.77 5.96
CA LEU A 262 6.36 -6.41 5.41
C LEU A 262 5.11 -6.14 4.56
N LEU A 263 4.68 -7.10 3.75
CA LEU A 263 3.45 -6.99 2.97
C LEU A 263 2.20 -6.95 3.88
N LEU A 264 2.20 -7.73 4.96
CA LEU A 264 1.16 -7.69 5.99
C LEU A 264 1.12 -6.33 6.69
N ILE A 265 2.26 -5.79 7.10
CA ILE A 265 2.36 -4.44 7.70
C ILE A 265 1.79 -3.39 6.75
N LYS A 266 2.16 -3.46 5.46
CA LYS A 266 1.59 -2.60 4.41
C LYS A 266 0.08 -2.77 4.29
N TYR A 267 -0.43 -3.99 4.34
CA TYR A 267 -1.87 -4.26 4.30
C TYR A 267 -2.59 -3.69 5.53
N LEU A 268 -2.08 -3.94 6.74
CA LEU A 268 -2.68 -3.43 7.97
C LEU A 268 -2.63 -1.90 8.02
N PHE A 269 -1.52 -1.30 7.60
CA PHE A 269 -1.40 0.13 7.38
C PHE A 269 -2.48 0.59 6.43
N LYS A 270 -2.52 0.06 5.19
CA LYS A 270 -3.52 0.34 4.14
C LYS A 270 -4.96 0.34 4.63
N ASN A 271 -5.30 -0.46 5.64
CA ASN A 271 -6.63 -0.61 6.21
C ASN A 271 -6.83 0.09 7.57
N GLY A 272 -5.86 0.87 8.05
CA GLY A 272 -5.93 1.59 9.32
C GLY A 272 -5.91 0.69 10.57
N MET A 273 -5.43 -0.55 10.43
CA MET A 273 -5.46 -1.59 11.46
C MET A 273 -4.16 -1.70 12.29
N LEU A 274 -3.15 -0.88 12.00
CA LEU A 274 -1.85 -0.91 12.67
C LEU A 274 -1.38 0.48 13.08
N LYS A 275 -1.29 0.71 14.40
CA LYS A 275 -0.63 1.89 14.98
C LYS A 275 0.87 1.84 14.69
N ASN A 276 1.49 3.01 14.55
CA ASN A 276 2.95 3.13 14.38
C ASN A 276 3.49 2.28 13.22
N ALA A 277 2.71 2.10 12.15
CA ALA A 277 3.07 1.19 11.05
C ALA A 277 4.43 1.51 10.41
N ASP A 278 4.82 2.79 10.30
CA ASP A 278 6.16 3.19 9.82
C ASP A 278 7.29 2.69 10.71
N TYR A 279 7.10 2.70 12.03
CA TYR A 279 8.07 2.14 12.97
C TYR A 279 8.24 0.63 12.73
N PHE A 280 7.14 -0.11 12.66
CA PHE A 280 7.19 -1.55 12.41
C PHE A 280 7.75 -1.87 11.01
N ASN A 281 7.39 -1.10 9.98
CA ASN A 281 7.94 -1.27 8.63
C ASN A 281 9.47 -1.14 8.62
N LYS A 282 10.02 -0.15 9.34
CA LYS A 282 11.47 0.03 9.50
C LYS A 282 12.11 -1.15 10.23
N CYS A 283 11.57 -1.52 11.39
CA CYS A 283 12.06 -2.64 12.18
C CYS A 283 12.07 -3.94 11.36
N PHE A 284 10.98 -4.27 10.68
CA PHE A 284 10.88 -5.49 9.88
C PHE A 284 11.66 -5.43 8.56
N THR A 285 11.96 -4.24 8.03
CA THR A 285 12.90 -4.09 6.90
C THR A 285 14.30 -4.52 7.32
N LEU A 286 14.74 -4.16 8.53
CA LEU A 286 16.02 -4.63 9.07
C LEU A 286 16.04 -6.14 9.29
N ILE A 287 14.92 -6.73 9.72
CA ILE A 287 14.75 -8.19 9.88
C ILE A 287 14.84 -8.89 8.52
N GLU A 288 14.12 -8.40 7.50
CA GLU A 288 14.13 -8.96 6.15
C GLU A 288 15.54 -8.92 5.54
N HIS A 289 16.24 -7.79 5.65
CA HIS A 289 17.62 -7.65 5.16
C HIS A 289 18.58 -8.63 5.85
N LYS A 290 18.45 -8.82 7.17
CA LYS A 290 19.25 -9.82 7.91
C LYS A 290 18.94 -11.25 7.47
N ALA A 291 17.67 -11.57 7.17
CA ALA A 291 17.29 -12.87 6.63
C ALA A 291 17.86 -13.10 5.22
N LEU A 292 17.85 -12.07 4.36
CA LEU A 292 18.51 -12.10 3.05
C LEU A 292 20.02 -12.33 3.18
N MET A 293 20.67 -11.61 4.10
CA MET A 293 22.09 -11.79 4.41
C MET A 293 22.38 -13.22 4.89
N LEU A 294 21.55 -13.78 5.77
CA LEU A 294 21.67 -15.15 6.24
C LEU A 294 21.62 -16.12 5.05
N ARG A 295 20.59 -16.01 4.20
CA ARG A 295 20.42 -16.84 3.00
C ARG A 295 21.61 -16.73 2.05
N ASN A 296 22.10 -15.52 1.80
CA ASN A 296 23.23 -15.30 0.89
C ASN A 296 24.56 -15.80 1.47
N LEU A 297 24.76 -15.69 2.79
CA LEU A 297 25.91 -16.26 3.47
C LEU A 297 25.86 -17.79 3.49
N MET A 298 24.69 -18.41 3.62
CA MET A 298 24.54 -19.86 3.47
C MET A 298 24.93 -20.30 2.05
N LEU A 299 24.51 -19.59 1.01
CA LEU A 299 24.96 -19.85 -0.37
C LEU A 299 26.47 -19.66 -0.54
N LYS A 300 27.02 -18.58 0.01
CA LYS A 300 28.47 -18.34 -0.03
C LYS A 300 29.23 -19.45 0.68
N TYR A 301 28.73 -19.94 1.81
CA TYR A 301 29.30 -21.08 2.51
C TYR A 301 29.23 -22.35 1.66
N LYS A 302 28.09 -22.62 1.02
CA LYS A 302 27.92 -23.76 0.09
C LYS A 302 28.94 -23.78 -1.04
N ILE A 303 29.30 -22.60 -1.56
CA ILE A 303 30.27 -22.45 -2.65
C ILE A 303 31.72 -22.51 -2.14
N SER A 304 32.02 -21.86 -1.01
CA SER A 304 33.40 -21.64 -0.55
C SER A 304 33.91 -22.67 0.46
N GLY A 305 33.02 -23.34 1.19
CA GLY A 305 33.39 -24.22 2.31
C GLY A 305 34.04 -23.52 3.52
N ASN A 306 34.10 -22.18 3.54
CA ASN A 306 34.81 -21.43 4.58
C ASN A 306 34.08 -21.50 5.93
N SER A 307 34.63 -22.29 6.85
CA SER A 307 34.06 -22.52 8.19
C SER A 307 33.96 -21.26 9.05
N LEU A 308 34.75 -20.21 8.79
CA LEU A 308 34.64 -18.93 9.51
C LEU A 308 33.28 -18.23 9.29
N ILE A 309 32.52 -18.64 8.26
CA ILE A 309 31.18 -18.11 8.00
C ILE A 309 30.15 -18.67 8.99
N ILE A 310 30.37 -19.86 9.56
CA ILE A 310 29.42 -20.56 10.45
C ILE A 310 29.09 -19.74 11.70
N ASP A 311 30.10 -19.20 12.38
CA ASP A 311 29.86 -18.38 13.58
C ASP A 311 29.05 -17.12 13.26
N LYS A 312 29.30 -16.51 12.10
CA LYS A 312 28.53 -15.36 11.61
C LYS A 312 27.08 -15.74 11.33
N LEU A 313 26.84 -16.89 10.71
CA LEU A 313 25.49 -17.41 10.43
C LEU A 313 24.71 -17.66 11.73
N ILE A 314 25.34 -18.29 12.73
CA ILE A 314 24.74 -18.55 14.04
C ILE A 314 24.37 -17.23 14.72
N ASN A 315 25.28 -16.25 14.73
CA ASN A 315 25.02 -14.95 15.34
C ASN A 315 23.86 -14.19 14.64
N ILE A 316 23.83 -14.19 13.30
CA ILE A 316 22.72 -13.60 12.55
C ILE A 316 21.39 -14.30 12.88
N THR A 317 21.39 -15.63 12.95
CA THR A 317 20.19 -16.44 13.26
C THR A 317 19.62 -16.10 14.63
N ARG A 318 20.48 -16.02 15.67
CA ARG A 318 20.06 -15.63 17.02
C ARG A 318 19.54 -14.20 17.09
N ASN A 319 20.24 -13.28 16.43
CA ASN A 319 19.83 -11.88 16.40
C ASN A 319 18.51 -11.67 15.65
N LEU A 320 18.25 -12.45 14.58
CA LEU A 320 16.95 -12.48 13.92
C LEU A 320 15.85 -12.91 14.89
N ALA A 321 16.02 -14.03 15.58
CA ALA A 321 15.04 -14.56 16.53
C ALA A 321 14.70 -13.52 17.63
N GLN A 322 15.71 -12.93 18.26
CA GLN A 322 15.55 -11.97 19.36
C GLN A 322 14.82 -10.70 18.90
N ASN A 323 15.25 -10.09 17.79
CA ASN A 323 14.65 -8.85 17.32
C ASN A 323 13.22 -9.11 16.79
N GLU A 324 13.00 -10.24 16.10
CA GLU A 324 11.66 -10.60 15.63
C GLU A 324 10.70 -10.82 16.80
N GLU A 325 11.13 -11.53 17.85
CA GLU A 325 10.32 -11.69 19.06
C GLU A 325 9.91 -10.35 19.65
N GLN A 326 10.89 -9.46 19.87
CA GLN A 326 10.64 -8.13 20.43
C GLN A 326 9.64 -7.36 19.58
N TYR A 327 9.91 -7.18 18.28
CA TYR A 327 9.09 -6.36 17.42
C TYR A 327 7.70 -6.95 17.15
N LEU A 328 7.55 -8.29 17.14
CA LEU A 328 6.24 -8.91 17.02
C LEU A 328 5.39 -8.73 18.28
N ARG A 329 5.98 -8.77 19.48
CA ARG A 329 5.27 -8.48 20.73
C ARG A 329 4.74 -7.04 20.74
N GLU A 330 5.61 -6.09 20.40
CA GLU A 330 5.23 -4.68 20.28
C GLU A 330 4.17 -4.47 19.19
N MET A 331 4.32 -5.11 18.02
CA MET A 331 3.37 -5.00 16.91
C MET A 331 2.00 -5.56 17.29
N LEU A 332 1.95 -6.70 18.00
CA LEU A 332 0.71 -7.34 18.43
C LEU A 332 -0.16 -6.40 19.28
N GLU A 333 0.45 -5.62 20.17
CA GLU A 333 -0.22 -4.62 21.01
C GLU A 333 -0.72 -3.41 20.21
N ASN A 334 -0.16 -3.17 19.03
CA ASN A 334 -0.47 -2.04 18.15
C ASN A 334 -1.47 -2.40 17.02
N ILE A 335 -1.82 -3.67 16.86
CA ILE A 335 -2.87 -4.12 15.94
C ILE A 335 -4.25 -3.88 16.56
N SER A 336 -5.11 -3.15 15.85
CA SER A 336 -6.49 -2.87 16.30
C SER A 336 -7.50 -3.03 15.17
N ASP A 337 -8.68 -3.48 15.57
CA ASP A 337 -9.92 -3.56 14.78
C ASP A 337 -10.61 -2.20 14.63
N THR A 338 -10.23 -1.23 15.46
CA THR A 338 -10.67 0.17 15.37
C THR A 338 -9.61 1.01 14.67
N PHE A 339 -10.06 2.06 13.99
CA PHE A 339 -9.18 2.99 13.29
C PHE A 339 -8.27 3.73 14.28
N CYS A 340 -6.96 3.69 14.04
CA CYS A 340 -5.98 3.90 15.09
C CYS A 340 -4.83 4.84 14.70
N TYR A 341 -5.12 6.13 14.52
CA TYR A 341 -4.10 7.18 14.54
C TYR A 341 -4.54 8.27 15.53
N ASN A 342 -3.67 8.62 16.48
CA ASN A 342 -3.89 9.75 17.38
C ASN A 342 -2.58 10.52 17.55
N THR A 343 -2.71 11.83 17.77
CA THR A 343 -1.84 12.85 17.19
C THR A 343 -1.19 13.73 18.26
N ALA A 344 0.14 13.76 18.33
CA ALA A 344 0.83 14.71 19.20
C ALA A 344 2.24 15.12 18.70
N SER A 345 2.47 15.19 17.39
CA SER A 345 3.65 15.88 16.86
C SER A 345 3.25 17.02 15.93
N PRO A 346 3.76 18.25 16.13
CA PRO A 346 3.51 19.37 15.24
C PRO A 346 4.24 19.24 13.89
N ASN A 347 5.29 18.42 13.83
CA ASN A 347 6.05 18.11 12.61
C ASN A 347 6.16 16.59 12.46
N VAL A 348 5.93 16.07 11.25
CA VAL A 348 6.19 14.67 10.91
C VAL A 348 7.36 14.60 9.94
N THR A 349 8.37 13.84 10.34
CA THR A 349 9.51 13.47 9.49
C THR A 349 9.22 12.12 8.85
N ILE A 350 9.22 12.11 7.53
CA ILE A 350 8.86 10.99 6.66
C ILE A 350 10.14 10.58 5.95
N ASP A 351 10.82 9.57 6.46
CA ASP A 351 12.00 9.07 5.78
C ASP A 351 11.62 8.25 4.53
N GLY A 352 12.62 7.96 3.69
CA GLY A 352 12.40 7.23 2.44
C GLY A 352 11.74 5.84 2.61
N SER A 353 11.76 5.24 3.80
CA SER A 353 11.12 3.94 4.06
C SER A 353 9.66 4.03 4.49
N SER A 354 9.14 5.25 4.66
CA SER A 354 7.77 5.48 5.12
C SER A 354 6.74 4.89 4.15
N LEU A 355 5.71 4.29 4.72
CA LEU A 355 4.59 3.71 3.98
C LEU A 355 3.67 4.77 3.36
N PHE A 356 3.79 6.03 3.76
CA PHE A 356 3.09 7.16 3.15
C PHE A 356 3.68 7.57 1.80
N LEU A 357 4.87 7.08 1.46
CA LEU A 357 5.53 7.34 0.19
C LEU A 357 5.13 6.29 -0.85
N ASP A 358 4.82 6.76 -2.05
CA ASP A 358 4.64 5.92 -3.22
C ASP A 358 5.78 6.16 -4.20
N TYR A 359 6.33 5.07 -4.73
CA TYR A 359 7.50 5.09 -5.59
C TYR A 359 7.16 4.48 -6.94
N SER A 360 7.70 5.06 -8.01
CA SER A 360 7.80 4.36 -9.28
C SER A 360 8.76 3.17 -9.16
N GLU A 361 8.79 2.33 -10.19
CA GLU A 361 9.85 1.35 -10.35
C GLU A 361 11.25 2.02 -10.38
N ASN A 362 12.30 1.23 -10.11
CA ASN A 362 13.72 1.63 -10.18
C ASN A 362 14.24 2.55 -9.06
N TRP A 363 13.57 2.59 -7.92
CA TRP A 363 14.15 3.12 -6.69
C TRP A 363 14.88 2.02 -5.93
N HIS A 364 16.03 2.38 -5.37
CA HIS A 364 16.88 1.50 -4.60
C HIS A 364 17.05 2.05 -3.20
N ASN A 365 17.03 1.17 -2.20
CA ASN A 365 17.32 1.53 -0.83
C ASN A 365 18.72 1.05 -0.44
N ASN A 366 19.50 1.94 0.17
CA ASN A 366 20.78 1.62 0.77
C ASN A 366 20.63 1.77 2.28
N THR A 367 20.59 0.63 2.98
CA THR A 367 20.57 0.62 4.45
C THR A 367 21.98 0.85 4.98
N THR A 368 22.17 1.93 5.73
CA THR A 368 23.39 2.24 6.49
C THR A 368 23.12 2.17 7.99
N ALA A 369 24.17 2.26 8.81
CA ALA A 369 24.01 2.37 10.25
C ALA A 369 23.32 3.69 10.69
N GLN A 370 23.26 4.71 9.81
CA GLN A 370 22.65 6.02 10.09
C GLN A 370 21.22 6.17 9.54
N GLY A 371 20.71 5.20 8.77
CA GLY A 371 19.38 5.26 8.17
C GLY A 371 19.29 4.55 6.83
N VAL A 372 18.12 4.63 6.20
CA VAL A 372 17.88 4.09 4.84
C VAL A 372 17.82 5.25 3.86
N GLU A 373 18.81 5.34 2.98
CA GLU A 373 18.80 6.30 1.87
C GLU A 373 18.09 5.66 0.67
N TYR A 374 17.12 6.36 0.09
CA TYR A 374 16.48 5.94 -1.16
C TYR A 374 17.09 6.71 -2.32
N SER A 375 17.37 6.05 -3.44
CA SER A 375 17.95 6.73 -4.60
C SER A 375 17.53 6.12 -5.92
N THR A 376 17.63 6.91 -6.98
CA THR A 376 17.44 6.45 -8.36
C THR A 376 18.26 7.32 -9.32
N GLU A 377 18.71 6.73 -10.41
CA GLU A 377 19.36 7.42 -11.53
C GLU A 377 18.54 7.31 -12.82
N VAL A 378 17.39 6.63 -12.77
CA VAL A 378 16.58 6.34 -13.96
C VAL A 378 15.67 7.53 -14.25
N LYS A 379 15.78 8.07 -15.47
CA LYS A 379 14.99 9.21 -15.94
C LYS A 379 13.49 8.92 -15.80
N GLY A 380 12.76 9.86 -15.20
CA GLY A 380 11.32 9.76 -15.03
C GLY A 380 10.88 8.93 -13.82
N SER A 381 11.80 8.26 -13.12
CA SER A 381 11.51 7.65 -11.84
C SER A 381 11.09 8.72 -10.84
N TRP A 382 10.08 8.43 -10.04
CA TRP A 382 9.45 9.39 -9.16
C TRP A 382 9.11 8.82 -7.79
N VAL A 383 9.03 9.68 -6.80
CA VAL A 383 8.43 9.41 -5.49
C VAL A 383 7.39 10.49 -5.22
N HIS A 384 6.27 10.13 -4.62
CA HIS A 384 5.26 11.09 -4.20
C HIS A 384 4.84 10.91 -2.75
N LEU A 385 4.41 12.01 -2.15
CA LEU A 385 3.76 12.04 -0.85
C LEU A 385 2.50 12.90 -0.97
N ALA A 386 1.38 12.36 -0.49
CA ALA A 386 0.18 13.15 -0.22
C ALA A 386 0.22 13.61 1.24
N PHE A 387 0.02 14.91 1.50
CA PHE A 387 0.10 15.49 2.84
C PHE A 387 -0.95 16.59 3.03
N TYR A 388 -1.39 16.77 4.28
CA TYR A 388 -2.17 17.94 4.66
C TYR A 388 -1.25 18.96 5.30
N GLY A 389 -1.37 20.25 4.96
CA GLY A 389 -0.60 21.30 5.62
C GLY A 389 -0.31 22.48 4.70
N SER A 390 0.51 23.40 5.19
CA SER A 390 0.98 24.58 4.42
C SER A 390 2.49 24.54 4.15
N TYR A 391 3.15 23.45 4.55
CA TYR A 391 4.61 23.34 4.62
C TYR A 391 5.08 21.95 4.20
N ILE A 392 6.09 21.89 3.32
CA ILE A 392 6.86 20.68 3.04
C ILE A 392 8.32 21.03 2.75
N SER A 393 9.26 20.28 3.34
CA SER A 393 10.68 20.30 2.99
C SER A 393 11.14 18.96 2.46
N TYR A 394 12.08 19.00 1.52
CA TYR A 394 12.77 17.84 0.98
C TYR A 394 14.23 17.86 1.41
N ILE A 395 14.63 16.79 2.09
CA ILE A 395 15.95 16.53 2.63
C ILE A 395 16.60 15.39 1.82
N ALA A 396 17.82 15.63 1.35
CA ALA A 396 18.55 14.71 0.49
C ALA A 396 20.05 14.72 0.78
N ALA A 397 20.72 13.61 0.48
CA ALA A 397 22.17 13.55 0.47
C ALA A 397 22.72 14.11 -0.85
N LYS A 398 23.65 15.06 -0.75
CA LYS A 398 24.38 15.60 -1.89
C LYS A 398 25.70 14.89 -2.05
N ASN A 399 26.07 14.52 -3.28
CA ASN A 399 27.32 13.82 -3.56
C ASN A 399 27.79 14.02 -5.01
N LYS A 400 29.01 13.57 -5.31
CA LYS A 400 29.67 13.75 -6.62
C LYS A 400 28.97 13.05 -7.77
N ASP A 401 28.15 12.03 -7.49
CA ASP A 401 27.39 11.24 -8.45
C ASP A 401 25.93 11.69 -8.60
N CYS A 402 25.54 12.78 -7.92
CA CYS A 402 24.17 13.27 -7.93
C CYS A 402 23.88 14.27 -9.05
N GLY A 403 22.62 14.33 -9.47
CA GLY A 403 22.09 15.21 -10.52
C GLY A 403 20.92 16.06 -10.05
N TYR A 404 19.99 16.34 -10.95
CA TYR A 404 18.83 17.19 -10.69
C TYR A 404 17.54 16.42 -10.40
N ALA A 405 16.78 16.90 -9.42
CA ALA A 405 15.44 16.44 -9.08
C ALA A 405 14.39 17.51 -9.41
N ASP A 406 13.44 17.19 -10.28
CA ASP A 406 12.28 18.05 -10.54
C ASP A 406 11.24 17.84 -9.42
N ILE A 407 10.72 18.93 -8.88
CA ILE A 407 9.75 18.94 -7.79
C ILE A 407 8.44 19.49 -8.33
N PHE A 408 7.37 18.72 -8.14
CA PHE A 408 6.02 19.11 -8.49
C PHE A 408 5.19 19.24 -7.21
N ILE A 409 4.36 20.27 -7.16
CA ILE A 409 3.33 20.44 -6.13
C ILE A 409 1.98 20.46 -6.84
N ASP A 410 1.08 19.58 -6.42
CA ASP A 410 -0.30 19.44 -6.96
C ASP A 410 -0.37 19.23 -8.49
N GLY A 411 0.68 18.65 -9.06
CA GLY A 411 0.79 18.34 -10.49
C GLY A 411 1.54 19.38 -11.30
N ASP A 412 1.73 20.59 -10.76
CA ASP A 412 2.47 21.66 -11.41
C ASP A 412 3.96 21.60 -11.02
N ILE A 413 4.84 21.88 -11.98
CA ILE A 413 6.28 21.98 -11.70
C ILE A 413 6.53 23.19 -10.79
N CYS A 414 7.12 22.93 -9.63
CA CYS A 414 7.42 23.93 -8.62
C CYS A 414 8.88 24.35 -8.65
N ASP A 415 9.81 23.40 -8.78
CA ASP A 415 11.26 23.68 -8.80
C ASP A 415 12.06 22.53 -9.46
N SER A 416 13.35 22.75 -9.72
CA SER A 416 14.31 21.73 -10.14
C SER A 416 15.61 21.90 -9.36
N VAL A 417 15.84 21.03 -8.37
CA VAL A 417 16.94 21.18 -7.41
C VAL A 417 18.17 20.36 -7.76
N ASN A 418 19.34 20.95 -7.57
CA ASN A 418 20.63 20.30 -7.84
C ASN A 418 21.20 19.63 -6.60
N LEU A 419 21.38 18.31 -6.68
CA LEU A 419 21.92 17.47 -5.61
C LEU A 419 23.43 17.24 -5.72
N PHE A 420 24.12 17.80 -6.71
CA PHE A 420 25.57 17.70 -6.82
C PHE A 420 26.30 18.40 -5.66
N SER A 421 27.35 17.74 -5.17
CA SER A 421 28.36 18.30 -4.27
C SER A 421 29.67 17.56 -4.48
N SER A 422 30.81 18.26 -4.44
CA SER A 422 32.14 17.64 -4.58
C SER A 422 32.47 16.67 -3.43
N GLU A 423 31.83 16.86 -2.27
CA GLU A 423 31.94 16.00 -1.09
C GLU A 423 30.54 15.51 -0.65
N MET A 424 30.49 14.36 0.00
CA MET A 424 29.26 13.80 0.56
C MET A 424 28.73 14.70 1.68
N ARG A 425 27.48 15.15 1.57
CA ARG A 425 26.76 15.92 2.60
C ARG A 425 25.39 15.30 2.80
N ASN A 426 25.12 14.81 4.00
CA ASN A 426 23.87 14.16 4.36
C ASN A 426 22.96 15.12 5.14
N ASN A 427 21.66 14.86 5.11
CA ASN A 427 20.61 15.64 5.74
C ASN A 427 20.54 17.10 5.27
N GLU A 428 20.83 17.37 3.99
CA GLU A 428 20.76 18.71 3.43
C GLU A 428 19.32 19.05 3.03
N THR A 429 18.82 20.22 3.47
CA THR A 429 17.53 20.73 2.97
C THR A 429 17.73 21.29 1.58
N VAL A 430 17.25 20.57 0.58
CA VAL A 430 17.45 20.92 -0.84
C VAL A 430 16.26 21.67 -1.42
N PHE A 431 15.10 21.58 -0.79
CA PHE A 431 13.90 22.34 -1.14
C PHE A 431 13.02 22.58 0.09
N THR A 432 12.34 23.72 0.12
CA THR A 432 11.30 24.03 1.12
C THR A 432 10.26 24.93 0.50
N ILE A 433 8.99 24.61 0.78
CA ILE A 433 7.86 25.51 0.55
C ILE A 433 7.08 25.64 1.85
N ASN A 434 6.81 26.87 2.26
CA ASN A 434 6.21 27.21 3.57
C ASN A 434 5.00 28.15 3.46
N ALA A 435 4.50 28.35 2.24
CA ALA A 435 3.42 29.28 1.91
C ALA A 435 2.32 28.60 1.08
N LEU A 436 2.14 27.30 1.23
CA LEU A 436 0.99 26.61 0.63
C LEU A 436 -0.29 27.02 1.35
N GLN A 437 -1.40 27.03 0.62
CA GLN A 437 -2.70 27.21 1.24
C GLN A 437 -2.95 26.06 2.22
N PRO A 438 -3.42 26.29 3.46
CA PRO A 438 -3.72 25.16 4.35
C PRO A 438 -4.73 24.21 3.68
N GLY A 439 -4.31 22.96 3.46
CA GLY A 439 -5.14 21.99 2.75
C GLY A 439 -4.40 20.72 2.36
N PHE A 440 -5.05 19.90 1.54
CA PHE A 440 -4.47 18.71 0.96
C PHE A 440 -3.57 19.08 -0.22
N HIS A 441 -2.36 18.53 -0.21
CA HIS A 441 -1.36 18.72 -1.24
C HIS A 441 -0.68 17.41 -1.60
N LYS A 442 -0.07 17.40 -2.78
CA LYS A 442 0.79 16.32 -3.25
C LYS A 442 2.13 16.87 -3.70
N ILE A 443 3.21 16.41 -3.07
CA ILE A 443 4.56 16.60 -3.58
C ILE A 443 4.95 15.39 -4.42
N LYS A 444 5.54 15.62 -5.60
CA LYS A 444 6.15 14.57 -6.43
C LYS A 444 7.57 15.00 -6.81
N ILE A 445 8.53 14.15 -6.52
CA ILE A 445 9.96 14.36 -6.83
C ILE A 445 10.32 13.39 -7.96
N VAL A 446 10.96 13.91 -9.02
CA VAL A 446 11.25 13.16 -10.25
C VAL A 446 12.72 13.27 -10.62
N CYS A 447 13.36 12.14 -10.91
CA CYS A 447 14.71 12.14 -11.49
C CYS A 447 14.64 12.61 -12.95
N ASN A 448 15.16 13.81 -13.22
CA ASN A 448 15.13 14.36 -14.58
C ASN A 448 16.32 13.91 -15.44
N HIS A 449 17.28 13.22 -14.83
CA HIS A 449 18.49 12.66 -15.43
C HIS A 449 19.45 13.72 -16.01
N LYS A 450 19.38 14.97 -15.55
CA LYS A 450 20.36 16.02 -15.82
C LYS A 450 21.41 16.05 -14.72
N LYS A 451 22.60 16.55 -15.05
CA LYS A 451 23.72 16.74 -14.12
C LYS A 451 24.58 17.93 -14.52
N ASP A 452 25.34 18.45 -13.56
CA ASP A 452 26.42 19.39 -13.85
C ASP A 452 27.57 18.69 -14.60
N GLU A 453 28.43 19.50 -15.25
CA GLU A 453 29.64 19.01 -15.92
C GLU A 453 30.56 18.26 -14.94
N GLU A 454 30.72 18.81 -13.72
CA GLU A 454 31.59 18.26 -12.67
C GLU A 454 31.02 16.99 -12.01
N SER A 455 29.71 16.73 -12.15
CA SER A 455 29.09 15.54 -11.56
C SER A 455 29.44 14.28 -12.36
N CYS A 456 29.73 13.17 -11.68
CA CYS A 456 29.98 11.88 -12.32
C CYS A 456 28.71 11.04 -12.55
N GLY A 457 27.53 11.54 -12.20
CA GLY A 457 26.26 10.81 -12.32
C GLY A 457 25.04 11.72 -12.30
N THR A 458 23.85 11.12 -12.40
CA THR A 458 22.55 11.82 -12.43
C THR A 458 21.64 11.39 -11.28
N LYS A 459 22.21 10.70 -10.28
CA LYS A 459 21.47 10.10 -9.17
C LYS A 459 20.74 11.18 -8.38
N ILE A 460 19.53 10.89 -7.95
CA ILE A 460 18.85 11.66 -6.91
C ILE A 460 18.68 10.80 -5.67
N THR A 461 18.67 11.43 -4.51
CA THR A 461 18.57 10.75 -3.20
C THR A 461 17.39 11.31 -2.42
N LEU A 462 16.78 10.50 -1.57
CA LEU A 462 15.74 10.91 -0.63
C LEU A 462 16.12 10.36 0.74
N GLU A 463 16.33 11.28 1.67
CA GLU A 463 16.52 10.95 3.08
C GLU A 463 15.23 11.19 3.84
N ASN A 464 14.69 12.42 3.78
CA ASN A 464 13.46 12.77 4.51
C ASN A 464 12.58 13.78 3.74
N LEU A 465 11.28 13.69 3.98
CA LEU A 465 10.32 14.78 3.81
C LEU A 465 9.86 15.25 5.19
N ILE A 466 9.72 16.57 5.37
CA ILE A 466 9.25 17.14 6.65
C ILE A 466 8.01 17.97 6.38
N THR A 467 6.90 17.63 7.02
CA THR A 467 5.61 18.34 6.92
C THR A 467 5.10 18.76 8.30
N GLN A 468 4.34 19.85 8.34
CA GLN A 468 3.69 20.38 9.55
C GLN A 468 2.27 19.83 9.69
N CYS A 469 2.15 18.52 9.91
CA CYS A 469 0.87 17.90 10.25
C CYS A 469 1.09 16.67 11.11
N ASN A 470 0.00 16.14 11.65
CA ASN A 470 0.05 14.92 12.44
C ASN A 470 -0.16 13.67 11.55
N TYR A 471 0.19 12.49 12.08
CA TYR A 471 0.10 11.23 11.33
C TYR A 471 -1.33 10.87 10.88
N GLU A 472 -2.35 11.27 11.64
CA GLU A 472 -3.74 11.04 11.28
C GLU A 472 -4.14 11.85 10.04
N ALA A 473 -3.77 13.14 9.99
CA ALA A 473 -4.00 14.00 8.84
C ALA A 473 -3.26 13.47 7.60
N MET A 474 -2.02 12.98 7.76
CA MET A 474 -1.29 12.32 6.67
C MET A 474 -2.00 11.08 6.16
N TRP A 475 -2.48 10.23 7.06
CA TRP A 475 -3.20 9.02 6.72
C TRP A 475 -4.49 9.29 5.97
N ASN A 476 -5.28 10.24 6.47
CA ASN A 476 -6.51 10.65 5.81
C ASN A 476 -6.22 11.20 4.42
N THR A 477 -5.15 11.99 4.28
CA THR A 477 -4.70 12.50 2.97
C THR A 477 -4.30 11.37 2.02
N TYR A 478 -3.50 10.42 2.50
CA TYR A 478 -3.05 9.26 1.73
C TYR A 478 -4.24 8.43 1.22
N ASN A 479 -5.26 8.21 2.04
CA ASN A 479 -6.45 7.46 1.61
C ASN A 479 -7.31 8.22 0.59
N LEU A 480 -7.47 9.53 0.76
CA LEU A 480 -8.19 10.38 -0.18
C LEU A 480 -7.49 10.43 -1.54
N SER A 481 -6.15 10.41 -1.58
CA SER A 481 -5.40 10.47 -2.84
C SER A 481 -5.37 9.15 -3.62
N HIS A 482 -5.84 8.05 -3.03
CA HIS A 482 -5.79 6.71 -3.64
C HIS A 482 -7.18 6.14 -4.00
N ASP A 483 -8.26 6.94 -3.98
CA ASP A 483 -9.62 6.53 -4.39
C ASP A 483 -10.18 5.29 -3.65
N ARG A 484 -9.70 4.99 -2.43
CA ARG A 484 -10.12 3.79 -1.66
C ARG A 484 -11.30 4.02 -0.71
N CYS A 485 -11.91 5.19 -0.75
CA CYS A 485 -13.12 5.49 0.03
C CYS A 485 -14.33 5.56 -0.91
N ALA A 486 -15.04 4.44 -1.05
CA ALA A 486 -16.43 4.45 -1.53
C ALA A 486 -17.37 5.23 -0.59
N ASP A 487 -16.92 5.57 0.63
CA ASP A 487 -17.64 6.39 1.61
C ASP A 487 -17.04 7.80 1.75
N LEU A 488 -16.98 8.54 0.65
CA LEU A 488 -16.74 9.99 0.66
C LEU A 488 -17.85 10.79 1.40
N GLN A 489 -18.96 10.15 1.77
CA GLN A 489 -20.01 10.76 2.58
C GLN A 489 -19.73 10.71 4.09
N TRP A 490 -18.90 9.78 4.58
CA TRP A 490 -18.63 9.63 6.01
C TRP A 490 -17.48 10.54 6.51
N PHE A 491 -16.46 10.77 5.67
CA PHE A 491 -15.30 11.61 6.02
C PHE A 491 -15.47 13.11 5.79
N ARG A 492 -16.42 13.54 4.94
CA ARG A 492 -16.81 14.97 4.91
C ARG A 492 -17.50 15.42 6.21
N SER A 493 -17.87 14.47 7.08
CA SER A 493 -18.68 14.72 8.27
C SER A 493 -18.01 14.48 9.63
N ASN A 494 -16.74 14.07 9.72
CA ASN A 494 -16.14 13.78 11.03
C ASN A 494 -14.67 14.26 11.18
N GLU A 495 -14.46 15.08 12.22
CA GLU A 495 -13.17 15.37 12.92
C GLU A 495 -12.37 16.61 12.52
N ILE A 496 -13.03 17.73 12.23
CA ILE A 496 -12.39 19.06 12.36
C ILE A 496 -13.32 19.96 13.17
N ASN A 497 -12.86 20.41 14.34
CA ASN A 497 -13.51 21.52 15.04
C ASN A 497 -13.35 22.78 14.19
N MET A 498 -14.47 23.31 13.68
CA MET A 498 -14.46 24.42 12.73
C MET A 498 -14.29 25.80 13.41
N ALA A 499 -14.19 25.84 14.73
CA ALA A 499 -13.95 27.08 15.46
C ALA A 499 -12.54 27.63 15.18
N GLY A 500 -12.47 28.90 14.75
CA GLY A 500 -11.21 29.60 14.49
C GLY A 500 -10.65 29.42 13.07
N ILE A 501 -11.19 28.49 12.28
CA ILE A 501 -10.75 28.18 10.91
C ILE A 501 -11.52 29.04 9.89
N LYS A 502 -10.82 29.58 8.88
CA LYS A 502 -11.46 30.24 7.73
C LYS A 502 -11.98 29.17 6.77
N ILE A 503 -13.28 29.19 6.54
CA ILE A 503 -13.98 28.29 5.63
C ILE A 503 -14.18 29.04 4.32
N LYS A 504 -13.65 28.49 3.22
CA LYS A 504 -13.84 29.09 1.89
C LYS A 504 -15.32 29.05 1.52
N ALA A 505 -15.82 30.14 0.97
CA ALA A 505 -17.24 30.24 0.62
C ALA A 505 -17.59 29.38 -0.59
N ASP A 506 -16.61 28.99 -1.41
CA ASP A 506 -16.76 28.11 -2.57
C ASP A 506 -16.78 26.60 -2.22
N SER A 507 -16.61 26.23 -0.95
CA SER A 507 -16.63 24.82 -0.50
C SER A 507 -18.01 24.34 0.01
N TYR A 508 -19.10 24.98 -0.44
CA TYR A 508 -20.47 24.63 -0.01
C TYR A 508 -20.88 23.22 -0.42
N SER A 509 -21.71 22.56 0.41
CA SER A 509 -22.30 21.24 0.13
C SER A 509 -23.51 21.33 -0.81
N ARG A 510 -24.34 22.35 -0.60
CA ARG A 510 -25.52 22.67 -1.43
C ARG A 510 -25.61 24.17 -1.60
N LYS A 511 -26.26 24.61 -2.67
CA LYS A 511 -26.54 26.03 -2.90
C LYS A 511 -27.85 26.25 -3.62
N SER A 512 -28.33 27.49 -3.57
CA SER A 512 -29.36 28.04 -4.41
C SER A 512 -28.96 29.44 -4.87
N GLY A 513 -28.86 29.62 -6.18
CA GLY A 513 -28.38 30.86 -6.80
C GLY A 513 -26.86 30.97 -6.89
N PHE A 514 -26.40 32.18 -7.24
CA PHE A 514 -25.01 32.65 -7.39
C PHE A 514 -24.03 31.81 -8.24
N THR A 515 -22.88 32.41 -8.56
CA THR A 515 -21.75 31.79 -9.27
C THR A 515 -20.45 31.97 -8.49
N THR A 516 -19.35 31.41 -8.99
CA THR A 516 -18.00 31.65 -8.47
C THR A 516 -17.14 32.41 -9.50
N GLU A 517 -16.16 33.16 -9.03
CA GLU A 517 -15.17 33.86 -9.86
C GLU A 517 -13.78 33.87 -9.17
N PRO A 518 -12.68 34.11 -9.91
CA PRO A 518 -11.36 34.27 -9.31
C PRO A 518 -11.32 35.42 -8.29
N CYS A 519 -10.75 35.16 -7.11
CA CYS A 519 -10.64 36.14 -6.04
C CYS A 519 -9.30 36.89 -6.09
N SER A 520 -9.32 38.21 -5.91
CA SER A 520 -8.12 39.05 -5.83
C SER A 520 -7.21 38.73 -4.63
N GLU A 521 -7.75 38.05 -3.60
CA GLU A 521 -6.99 37.54 -2.44
C GLU A 521 -6.53 36.07 -2.64
N GLY A 522 -6.65 35.53 -3.86
CA GLY A 522 -6.31 34.15 -4.22
C GLY A 522 -7.48 33.17 -4.09
N GLY A 523 -7.48 32.11 -4.91
CA GLY A 523 -8.58 31.14 -4.98
C GLY A 523 -9.81 31.68 -5.71
N SER A 524 -11.01 31.25 -5.29
CA SER A 524 -12.28 31.72 -5.86
C SER A 524 -13.22 32.27 -4.78
N ASN A 525 -14.08 33.21 -5.15
CA ASN A 525 -15.12 33.76 -4.30
C ASN A 525 -16.50 33.56 -4.91
N ILE A 526 -17.53 33.76 -4.09
CA ILE A 526 -18.93 33.77 -4.50
C ILE A 526 -19.24 35.14 -5.10
N CYS A 527 -19.91 35.15 -6.25
CA CYS A 527 -20.36 36.34 -6.96
C CYS A 527 -21.75 36.15 -7.58
N SER A 528 -22.32 37.21 -8.16
CA SER A 528 -23.68 37.19 -8.72
C SER A 528 -24.74 36.72 -7.71
N SER A 529 -24.61 37.14 -6.45
CA SER A 529 -25.53 36.81 -5.37
C SER A 529 -26.73 37.75 -5.36
N PHE A 530 -27.93 37.19 -5.23
CA PHE A 530 -29.20 37.93 -5.20
C PHE A 530 -29.99 37.64 -3.93
N ASP A 531 -31.04 38.43 -3.69
CA ASP A 531 -31.95 38.23 -2.56
C ASP A 531 -32.49 36.79 -2.52
N GLY A 532 -32.49 36.19 -1.33
CA GLY A 532 -32.97 34.83 -1.10
C GLY A 532 -32.02 33.71 -1.55
N ASN A 533 -30.89 34.03 -2.20
CA ASN A 533 -29.85 33.03 -2.47
C ASN A 533 -29.29 32.48 -1.15
N TYR A 534 -28.87 31.22 -1.16
CA TYR A 534 -28.27 30.60 0.02
C TYR A 534 -27.28 29.50 -0.30
N MET A 535 -26.40 29.21 0.65
CA MET A 535 -25.52 28.04 0.64
C MET A 535 -25.65 27.26 1.93
N VAL A 536 -25.32 25.96 1.85
CA VAL A 536 -25.40 25.03 2.97
C VAL A 536 -24.06 24.31 3.11
N PHE A 537 -23.56 24.24 4.33
CA PHE A 537 -22.43 23.40 4.74
C PHE A 537 -22.99 22.32 5.65
N ASN A 538 -22.97 21.07 5.19
CA ASN A 538 -23.59 19.99 5.94
C ASN A 538 -22.67 19.51 7.08
N SER A 539 -23.27 19.11 8.20
CA SER A 539 -22.60 18.43 9.32
C SER A 539 -21.34 19.15 9.84
N MET A 540 -21.37 20.49 9.97
CA MET A 540 -20.24 21.23 10.54
C MET A 540 -20.16 21.06 12.06
N LYS A 541 -18.99 20.66 12.56
CA LYS A 541 -18.71 20.52 13.99
C LYS A 541 -18.21 21.84 14.61
N LEU A 542 -18.90 22.31 15.64
CA LEU A 542 -18.53 23.41 16.52
C LEU A 542 -18.16 22.83 17.90
N ASP A 543 -17.08 22.05 17.98
CA ASP A 543 -16.72 21.27 19.18
C ASP A 543 -16.27 22.15 20.36
N THR A 544 -15.86 23.38 20.07
CA THR A 544 -15.68 24.44 21.09
C THR A 544 -16.78 25.48 20.96
N GLU A 545 -17.27 25.98 22.09
CA GLU A 545 -18.31 27.01 22.14
C GLU A 545 -17.90 28.25 21.35
N VAL A 546 -18.68 28.57 20.32
CA VAL A 546 -18.55 29.78 19.50
C VAL A 546 -19.66 30.77 19.83
N ASP A 547 -19.32 32.05 19.81
CA ASP A 547 -20.23 33.16 20.14
C ASP A 547 -20.10 34.33 19.14
N ASN A 548 -19.39 34.10 18.03
CA ASN A 548 -19.11 35.10 17.02
C ASN A 548 -18.99 34.45 15.63
N PHE A 549 -19.38 35.21 14.60
CA PHE A 549 -19.27 34.83 13.20
C PHE A 549 -18.65 35.97 12.40
N GLU A 550 -17.76 35.66 11.47
CA GLU A 550 -17.07 36.61 10.60
C GLU A 550 -17.22 36.19 9.14
N ALA A 551 -17.36 37.17 8.25
CA ALA A 551 -17.46 36.96 6.81
C ALA A 551 -16.60 37.99 6.06
N ARG A 552 -15.81 37.51 5.09
CA ARG A 552 -15.01 38.34 4.18
C ARG A 552 -15.81 38.67 2.94
N VAL A 553 -16.26 39.91 2.84
CA VAL A 553 -17.27 40.36 1.89
C VAL A 553 -16.79 41.53 1.04
N ALA A 554 -17.34 41.66 -0.17
CA ALA A 554 -17.05 42.77 -1.07
C ALA A 554 -18.30 43.22 -1.83
N VAL A 555 -18.47 44.53 -2.00
CA VAL A 555 -19.65 45.16 -2.59
C VAL A 555 -19.25 46.32 -3.48
N ALA A 556 -19.78 46.36 -4.69
CA ALA A 556 -19.56 47.48 -5.60
C ALA A 556 -20.17 48.79 -5.07
N ASN A 557 -19.58 49.92 -5.47
CA ASN A 557 -20.05 51.26 -5.09
C ASN A 557 -21.49 51.57 -5.51
N ALA A 558 -21.97 50.95 -6.60
CA ALA A 558 -23.32 51.17 -7.10
C ALA A 558 -24.38 50.26 -6.44
N CYS A 559 -23.98 49.38 -5.52
CA CYS A 559 -24.87 48.48 -4.78
C CYS A 559 -24.94 48.89 -3.30
N HIS A 560 -26.06 48.61 -2.66
CA HIS A 560 -26.38 48.99 -1.28
C HIS A 560 -25.97 47.91 -0.27
N GLY A 561 -25.46 46.77 -0.74
CA GLY A 561 -25.15 45.63 0.10
C GLY A 561 -26.42 44.95 0.63
N GLY A 562 -26.30 44.33 1.80
CA GLY A 562 -27.37 43.53 2.34
C GLY A 562 -27.02 42.93 3.69
N LYS A 563 -27.56 41.75 3.94
CA LYS A 563 -27.30 40.96 5.13
C LYS A 563 -26.93 39.54 4.75
N LEU A 564 -25.99 38.96 5.48
CA LEU A 564 -25.76 37.52 5.50
C LEU A 564 -26.39 36.96 6.77
N GLU A 565 -27.48 36.24 6.61
CA GLU A 565 -28.16 35.56 7.71
C GLU A 565 -27.61 34.14 7.88
N VAL A 566 -27.26 33.79 9.12
CA VAL A 566 -26.73 32.48 9.49
C VAL A 566 -27.84 31.68 10.15
N TYR A 567 -28.12 30.46 9.69
CA TYR A 567 -29.07 29.54 10.31
C TYR A 567 -28.40 28.19 10.63
N LEU A 568 -28.94 27.48 11.62
CA LEU A 568 -28.57 26.11 11.96
C LEU A 568 -29.70 25.17 11.55
N ASP A 569 -29.32 24.05 10.93
CA ASP A 569 -30.13 22.87 10.59
C ASP A 569 -31.23 23.08 9.55
N SER A 570 -31.83 24.28 9.48
CA SER A 570 -32.89 24.64 8.55
C SER A 570 -32.98 26.16 8.33
N LEU A 571 -33.46 26.58 7.15
CA LEU A 571 -33.88 27.98 6.89
C LEU A 571 -35.24 28.33 7.52
N SER A 572 -35.93 27.38 8.14
CA SER A 572 -37.20 27.63 8.82
C SER A 572 -36.97 28.26 10.19
N GLY A 573 -37.45 29.48 10.41
CA GLY A 573 -37.39 30.16 11.71
C GLY A 573 -36.62 31.47 11.66
N LYS A 574 -36.10 31.92 12.81
CA LYS A 574 -35.27 33.12 12.92
C LYS A 574 -33.79 32.76 12.70
N PRO A 575 -32.99 33.64 12.08
CA PRO A 575 -31.55 33.41 11.94
C PRO A 575 -30.87 33.38 13.31
N LEU A 576 -29.83 32.53 13.43
CA LEU A 576 -28.93 32.47 14.58
C LEU A 576 -28.15 33.78 14.76
N GLY A 577 -27.76 34.40 13.65
CA GLY A 577 -27.04 35.67 13.62
C GLY A 577 -27.13 36.34 12.25
N THR A 578 -26.78 37.62 12.21
CA THR A 578 -26.88 38.43 10.99
C THR A 578 -25.67 39.34 10.83
N VAL A 579 -24.90 39.13 9.77
CA VAL A 579 -23.81 40.03 9.38
C VAL A 579 -24.39 41.12 8.48
N PHE A 580 -24.24 42.38 8.87
CA PHE A 580 -24.62 43.52 8.03
C PHE A 580 -23.48 43.88 7.10
N VAL A 581 -23.77 43.98 5.80
CA VAL A 581 -22.78 44.22 4.75
C VAL A 581 -23.11 45.51 4.01
N SER A 582 -22.19 46.47 4.03
CA SER A 582 -22.25 47.75 3.33
C SER A 582 -21.29 47.79 2.14
N LYS A 583 -21.37 48.86 1.34
CA LYS A 583 -20.44 49.11 0.22
C LYS A 583 -18.98 49.10 0.67
N THR A 584 -18.13 48.32 0.00
CA THR A 584 -16.68 48.22 0.28
C THR A 584 -15.82 48.92 -0.79
N GLY A 585 -16.44 49.42 -1.85
CA GLY A 585 -15.76 50.17 -2.91
C GLY A 585 -15.45 49.39 -4.18
N GLY A 586 -15.90 48.14 -4.31
CA GLY A 586 -15.68 47.29 -5.48
C GLY A 586 -15.93 45.80 -5.20
N TRP A 587 -16.26 45.02 -6.23
CA TRP A 587 -16.55 43.57 -6.12
C TRP A 587 -15.37 42.70 -5.64
N GLN A 588 -14.16 43.25 -5.69
CA GLN A 588 -12.92 42.60 -5.27
C GLN A 588 -12.16 43.44 -4.24
N LYS A 589 -12.85 44.39 -3.57
CA LYS A 589 -12.34 45.14 -2.41
C LYS A 589 -12.96 44.58 -1.15
N TRP A 590 -12.16 43.88 -0.35
CA TRP A 590 -12.64 43.01 0.70
C TRP A 590 -12.60 43.66 2.09
N GLU A 591 -13.70 43.53 2.82
CA GLU A 591 -13.83 43.87 4.24
C GLU A 591 -14.26 42.64 5.04
N THR A 592 -13.90 42.59 6.32
CA THR A 592 -14.33 41.50 7.21
C THR A 592 -15.38 42.04 8.16
N ASN A 593 -16.61 41.58 8.00
CA ASN A 593 -17.75 41.98 8.82
C ASN A 593 -18.10 40.84 9.78
N SER A 594 -18.65 41.16 10.95
CA SER A 594 -18.94 40.17 11.98
C SER A 594 -20.28 40.38 12.66
N CYS A 595 -20.76 39.34 13.33
CA CYS A 595 -21.92 39.40 14.21
C CYS A 595 -21.74 38.49 15.44
N LYS A 596 -22.43 38.83 16.52
CA LYS A 596 -22.52 38.00 17.71
C LYS A 596 -23.51 36.87 17.49
N LEU A 597 -23.15 35.68 17.95
CA LEU A 597 -24.01 34.53 18.00
C LEU A 597 -24.34 34.19 19.46
N PRO A 598 -25.50 33.58 19.74
CA PRO A 598 -25.67 32.79 20.95
C PRO A 598 -24.56 31.75 21.06
N LYS A 599 -24.15 31.41 22.28
CA LYS A 599 -23.20 30.32 22.55
C LYS A 599 -23.70 29.04 21.88
N THR A 600 -22.95 28.56 20.90
CA THR A 600 -23.34 27.44 20.04
C THR A 600 -22.22 26.39 20.04
N THR A 601 -22.60 25.13 20.19
CA THR A 601 -21.71 23.96 20.11
C THR A 601 -22.42 22.82 19.38
N GLY A 602 -21.68 21.79 18.99
CA GLY A 602 -22.24 20.57 18.42
C GLY A 602 -22.14 20.54 16.89
N THR A 603 -22.82 19.57 16.28
CA THR A 603 -22.79 19.34 14.82
C THR A 603 -24.07 19.86 14.19
N HIS A 604 -23.96 20.76 13.20
CA HIS A 604 -25.10 21.40 12.55
C HIS A 604 -24.94 21.53 11.03
N ASP A 605 -26.04 21.53 10.30
CA ASP A 605 -26.03 22.07 8.92
C ASP A 605 -26.04 23.60 9.00
N ILE A 606 -25.04 24.27 8.44
CA ILE A 606 -24.96 25.74 8.46
C ILE A 606 -25.51 26.30 7.15
N TYR A 607 -26.54 27.14 7.24
CA TYR A 607 -27.07 27.88 6.10
C TYR A 607 -26.62 29.33 6.16
N LEU A 608 -26.12 29.84 5.03
CA LEU A 608 -25.82 31.26 4.85
C LEU A 608 -26.74 31.80 3.76
N LYS A 609 -27.58 32.78 4.09
CA LYS A 609 -28.60 33.35 3.19
C LYS A 609 -28.35 34.83 2.95
N TRP A 610 -28.40 35.24 1.68
CA TRP A 610 -28.34 36.63 1.27
C TRP A 610 -29.72 37.28 1.39
N VAL A 611 -29.75 38.46 2.00
CA VAL A 611 -30.93 39.33 2.04
C VAL A 611 -30.53 40.71 1.54
N ALA A 612 -31.16 41.18 0.46
CA ALA A 612 -30.82 42.45 -0.17
C ALA A 612 -31.38 43.64 0.63
N ASN A 613 -30.61 44.72 0.73
CA ASN A 613 -31.16 46.01 1.19
C ASN A 613 -31.98 46.71 0.09
N ASN A 614 -31.75 46.37 -1.18
CA ASN A 614 -32.45 46.91 -2.33
C ASN A 614 -32.57 45.84 -3.44
N LEU A 615 -33.80 45.49 -3.83
CA LEU A 615 -34.06 44.46 -4.83
C LEU A 615 -33.72 44.89 -6.27
N ASN A 616 -33.46 46.18 -6.49
CA ASN A 616 -33.05 46.70 -7.80
C ASN A 616 -31.52 46.65 -8.01
N ASP A 617 -30.75 46.23 -7.01
CA ASP A 617 -29.31 46.07 -7.16
C ASP A 617 -29.00 44.85 -8.06
N TYR A 618 -28.01 44.98 -8.92
CA TYR A 618 -27.56 43.90 -9.80
C TYR A 618 -26.67 42.85 -9.10
N GLY A 619 -26.57 42.92 -7.77
CA GLY A 619 -25.89 41.97 -6.89
C GLY A 619 -25.89 42.47 -5.45
N VAL A 620 -25.91 41.55 -4.47
CA VAL A 620 -25.99 41.90 -3.04
C VAL A 620 -24.58 42.09 -2.45
N PHE A 621 -23.77 41.03 -2.39
CA PHE A 621 -22.34 41.10 -2.03
C PHE A 621 -21.60 39.81 -2.41
N ASN A 622 -20.33 39.94 -2.78
CA ASN A 622 -19.41 38.82 -2.93
C ASN A 622 -18.99 38.30 -1.55
N LEU A 623 -18.72 36.99 -1.45
CA LEU A 623 -18.25 36.33 -0.22
C LEU A 623 -17.03 35.47 -0.55
N ASN A 624 -15.92 35.70 0.13
CA ASN A 624 -14.67 34.94 -0.04
C ASN A 624 -14.58 33.78 0.97
N TRP A 625 -14.63 34.09 2.26
CA TRP A 625 -14.58 33.09 3.33
C TRP A 625 -15.43 33.55 4.52
N PHE A 626 -15.76 32.60 5.41
CA PHE A 626 -16.38 32.88 6.71
C PHE A 626 -15.72 32.07 7.82
N ARG A 627 -16.00 32.41 9.07
CA ARG A 627 -15.42 31.76 10.25
C ARG A 627 -16.32 31.89 11.46
N PHE A 628 -16.42 30.82 12.25
CA PHE A 628 -16.94 30.89 13.62
C PHE A 628 -15.79 31.11 14.61
N SER A 629 -15.99 31.94 15.63
CA SER A 629 -14.97 32.20 16.64
C SER A 629 -15.56 32.40 18.04
N ASN A 630 -14.69 32.39 19.04
CA ASN A 630 -15.02 32.74 20.42
C ASN A 630 -14.40 34.10 20.77
N THR A 631 -15.15 35.00 21.39
CA THR A 631 -14.70 36.36 21.72
C THR A 631 -13.38 36.41 22.51
N ASN A 632 -13.07 35.39 23.32
CA ASN A 632 -11.82 35.33 24.08
C ASN A 632 -10.56 35.05 23.23
N SER A 633 -10.73 34.52 22.02
CA SER A 633 -9.61 34.26 21.09
C SER A 633 -9.17 35.50 20.29
N LEU A 634 -9.99 36.55 20.24
CA LEU A 634 -9.71 37.80 19.51
C LEU A 634 -8.76 38.76 20.25
N LEU A 635 -8.50 38.53 21.54
CA LEU A 635 -7.52 39.30 22.32
C LEU A 635 -6.09 38.78 22.18
N ALA A 636 -5.88 37.58 21.63
CA ALA A 636 -4.56 36.98 21.48
C ALA A 636 -3.84 37.31 20.16
N ASN A 637 -4.51 37.99 19.21
CA ASN A 637 -4.00 38.26 17.86
C ASN A 637 -4.28 39.69 17.38
N LYS A 638 -3.98 40.70 18.20
CA LYS A 638 -3.61 42.03 17.68
C LYS A 638 -2.11 42.22 17.90
N PRO A 639 -1.40 42.78 16.91
CA PRO A 639 0.05 42.69 16.77
C PRO A 639 0.83 43.20 17.98
#